data_AF-A0A4R4USB5-F1
#
_entry.id   AF-A0A4R4USB5-F1
#
_cell.length_a   1.000
_cell.length_b   1.000
_cell.length_c   1.000
_cell.angle_alpha   90.00
_cell.angle_beta   90.00
_cell.angle_gamma   90.00
#
_symmetry.space_group_name_H-M   'P 1'
#
loop_
_entity.id
_entity.type
_entity.pdbx_description
1 polymer ?
#
loop_
_entity_poly.entity_id
_entity_poly.type
_entity_poly.pdbx_seq_one_letter_code
_entity_poly.pdbx_strand_id
1 'polypeptide(L)'
;MSPAEPVREPALETLPSPRRMRELALRARNLAGTAELRDLLAGLSARGRYERRIALHMAMAARELPYVEGVLAGPDMVLRRAALRAVRTLPVSDDAAAAVLDDAPAGLRRAFYRTLRHARRAGLADRLLPDVRARWGDREAAALLPACTGEAVARLLPELAHAVTSWRALAGRHPGPFLAHAHEHVSEWSWWRQCKAGLPALARQDPAALLDLIERDGSRRPAAHLPAAAVPALFRVDAVRAARVARRMGRRRGRTPWAYFAYVSRLRAPELREFLPDDPYWLGEVLVHVPPGRRAEVFDLAQEGYGRPPRGVRNLALLGLLPPDRAAAEARRMLEWHGSVWHSARSRLDDPQIPLRLTAHLPYEEAAGPVRDAAFGGDPRRRGLARALLVELTARTGDPALLLSLVTELAGRTRNERDPLRTAFIEALASVPLRLLDGAFAAPLAGIAERAVTARDSSAATRRTLRDLADRMLRHAGPPALTRWAFDVYAGLVAGHGTEALDGHRLDRVLPRGGERDLVDVLRPHLRDHETVVALARSLGRRAFALADLQDDLRAAVLDAREPLAREAAALWLADPAPREERAAELLAADATAIVLPEVWRVVAGRRTDLLEPALDGGRAGRFETAEWVPEVRPRDPGRWTPAQIERVRAELASAVRDERRPADARIGAVGGLGRLPGGLGDLVPWAGREDEPVLAEAALEAIAAADRPAEALAVLLLHARGPRSAVAVAAMGPCSASVPPSRLGPVLADALAGRDGKVTARKEAARLLERLRVPAAADVLLRAWSDPGLHRDVRVAVAAALRRMPEDPRAVAALGDAAGPHASEPLLRTLCQAKPSEYAPAHRPPYAALVRRLVSAADGPGVRFRTSKAFGAWAPWYEEGFAEIFAAVADPDDPAGDGELPVLHALVRAGSAGEEALDVLSALLAAEMSDRARSRATAIANVIAHLPAGHANAPLGRRAVRMLAANPLYVAQAVEAAVSSAHLTEDGVTPERIAGEVAALADLLHDRPFLAARVADRLLRAVGGHRPPQAGGHARLLPAARLLAGRDDAVSHLLAVTLVRRAGPEAGWPDEWRGLLGELRGSPHVEAGQSAWDVAPAP
;
A
#
# COMPACT_ATOMS: atom_id res chain seq x y z
N MET A 1 -16.27 -59.27 15.62
CA MET A 1 -16.60 -57.89 15.19
C MET A 1 -15.31 -57.13 14.97
N SER A 2 -15.19 -56.40 13.87
CA SER A 2 -13.94 -55.66 13.58
C SER A 2 -13.78 -54.53 14.60
N PRO A 3 -12.58 -54.25 15.15
CA PRO A 3 -12.37 -53.14 16.08
C PRO A 3 -12.84 -51.78 15.53
N ALA A 4 -12.92 -51.64 14.19
CA ALA A 4 -13.31 -50.42 13.48
C ALA A 4 -14.80 -50.35 13.07
N GLU A 5 -15.60 -51.36 13.41
CA GLU A 5 -17.06 -51.39 13.21
C GLU A 5 -17.82 -50.29 14.00
N PRO A 6 -17.47 -49.96 15.25
CA PRO A 6 -18.24 -49.03 16.05
C PRO A 6 -17.92 -47.54 15.77
N VAL A 7 -16.98 -47.24 14.86
CA VAL A 7 -16.73 -45.88 14.32
C VAL A 7 -17.61 -45.58 13.11
N ARG A 8 -18.19 -46.61 12.48
CA ARG A 8 -19.20 -46.52 11.43
C ARG A 8 -20.60 -46.88 11.92
N GLU A 9 -20.85 -46.79 13.23
CA GLU A 9 -22.21 -46.87 13.73
C GLU A 9 -23.06 -45.82 12.97
N PRO A 10 -24.17 -46.22 12.33
CA PRO A 10 -25.04 -45.29 11.60
C PRO A 10 -25.43 -44.07 12.45
N ALA A 11 -25.53 -44.26 13.77
CA ALA A 11 -25.79 -43.22 14.74
C ALA A 11 -24.70 -42.12 14.82
N LEU A 12 -23.42 -42.44 14.55
CA LEU A 12 -22.34 -41.44 14.54
C LEU A 12 -22.23 -40.72 13.20
N GLU A 13 -22.52 -41.38 12.08
CA GLU A 13 -22.43 -40.77 10.75
C GLU A 13 -23.54 -39.76 10.49
N THR A 14 -24.72 -39.94 11.09
CA THR A 14 -25.86 -39.01 11.03
C THR A 14 -25.66 -37.73 11.85
N LEU A 15 -24.66 -37.68 12.74
CA LEU A 15 -24.36 -36.47 13.52
C LEU A 15 -23.69 -35.37 12.67
N PRO A 16 -23.97 -34.09 12.96
CA PRO A 16 -23.23 -32.98 12.37
C PRO A 16 -21.74 -33.06 12.74
N SER A 17 -20.87 -32.65 11.81
CA SER A 17 -19.41 -32.77 11.93
C SER A 17 -18.84 -32.30 13.28
N PRO A 18 -19.23 -31.14 13.85
CA PRO A 18 -18.76 -30.73 15.18
C PRO A 18 -19.14 -31.70 16.31
N ARG A 19 -20.36 -32.26 16.29
CA ARG A 19 -20.80 -33.25 17.30
C ARG A 19 -20.12 -34.60 17.06
N ARG A 20 -20.06 -35.08 15.81
CA ARG A 20 -19.35 -36.32 15.44
C ARG A 20 -17.88 -36.29 15.88
N MET A 21 -17.16 -35.21 15.60
CA MET A 21 -15.76 -35.06 16.00
C MET A 21 -15.59 -34.98 17.52
N ARG A 22 -16.59 -34.46 18.26
CA ARG A 22 -16.60 -34.45 19.72
C ARG A 22 -16.78 -35.86 20.29
N GLU A 23 -17.74 -36.63 19.79
CA GLU A 23 -17.99 -38.00 20.24
C GLU A 23 -16.79 -38.92 19.96
N LEU A 24 -16.19 -38.82 18.77
CA LEU A 24 -14.96 -39.56 18.44
C LEU A 24 -13.79 -39.20 19.38
N ALA A 25 -13.68 -37.93 19.76
CA ALA A 25 -12.64 -37.49 20.70
C ALA A 25 -12.91 -37.99 22.13
N LEU A 26 -14.17 -38.01 22.59
CA LEU A 26 -14.55 -38.56 23.89
C LEU A 26 -14.25 -40.05 23.96
N ARG A 27 -14.66 -40.80 22.93
CA ARG A 27 -14.37 -42.23 22.82
C ARG A 27 -12.87 -42.52 22.83
N ALA A 28 -12.08 -41.76 22.06
CA ALA A 28 -10.63 -41.92 22.04
C ALA A 28 -10.01 -41.68 23.41
N ARG A 29 -10.48 -40.68 24.17
CA ARG A 29 -10.00 -40.40 25.53
C ARG A 29 -10.35 -41.51 26.52
N ASN A 30 -11.53 -42.11 26.39
CA ASN A 30 -11.94 -43.24 27.24
C ASN A 30 -11.07 -44.48 27.03
N LEU A 31 -10.54 -44.67 25.81
CA LEU A 31 -9.65 -45.79 25.46
C LEU A 31 -8.15 -45.43 25.56
N ALA A 32 -7.79 -44.24 26.04
CA ALA A 32 -6.40 -43.78 26.07
C ALA A 32 -5.50 -44.72 26.87
N GLY A 33 -4.32 -45.07 26.33
CA GLY A 33 -3.36 -45.98 26.97
C GLY A 33 -3.70 -47.47 26.87
N THR A 34 -4.81 -47.86 26.23
CA THR A 34 -5.20 -49.27 26.06
C THR A 34 -4.63 -49.89 24.78
N ALA A 35 -4.56 -51.23 24.71
CA ALA A 35 -4.28 -51.93 23.46
C ALA A 35 -5.43 -51.77 22.44
N GLU A 36 -6.67 -51.73 22.92
CA GLU A 36 -7.87 -51.56 22.11
C GLU A 36 -7.85 -50.28 21.27
N LEU A 37 -7.38 -49.16 21.83
CA LEU A 37 -7.20 -47.92 21.06
C LEU A 37 -6.17 -48.10 19.94
N ARG A 38 -5.05 -48.76 20.21
CA ARG A 38 -4.00 -48.99 19.20
C ARG A 38 -4.51 -49.87 18.06
N ASP A 39 -5.25 -50.94 18.38
CA ASP A 39 -5.86 -51.82 17.38
C ASP A 39 -6.93 -51.09 16.56
N LEU A 40 -7.73 -50.24 17.20
CA LEU A 40 -8.70 -49.39 16.52
C LEU A 40 -8.01 -48.40 15.55
N LEU A 41 -6.98 -47.70 16.00
CA LEU A 41 -6.22 -46.76 15.18
C LEU A 41 -5.55 -47.47 14.00
N ALA A 42 -4.97 -48.65 14.22
CA ALA A 42 -4.38 -49.48 13.16
C ALA A 42 -5.45 -49.95 12.15
N GLY A 43 -6.59 -50.44 12.64
CA GLY A 43 -7.71 -50.89 11.80
C GLY A 43 -8.31 -49.76 10.95
N LEU A 44 -8.42 -48.54 11.50
CA LEU A 44 -8.82 -47.36 10.73
C LEU A 44 -7.73 -46.93 9.73
N SER A 45 -6.46 -47.07 10.09
CA SER A 45 -5.33 -46.67 9.24
C SER A 45 -5.15 -47.53 8.00
N ALA A 46 -5.50 -48.81 8.11
CA ALA A 46 -5.48 -49.77 7.00
C ALA A 46 -6.56 -49.50 5.93
N ARG A 47 -7.48 -48.56 6.20
CA ARG A 47 -8.61 -48.22 5.31
C ARG A 47 -8.31 -46.97 4.45
N GLY A 48 -9.36 -46.25 4.08
CA GLY A 48 -9.30 -45.10 3.18
C GLY A 48 -8.75 -43.83 3.83
N ARG A 49 -8.78 -42.75 3.04
CA ARG A 49 -8.32 -41.41 3.45
C ARG A 49 -9.16 -40.84 4.60
N TYR A 50 -10.47 -41.10 4.59
CA TYR A 50 -11.40 -40.62 5.62
C TYR A 50 -11.07 -41.26 6.98
N GLU A 51 -10.92 -42.59 7.00
CA GLU A 51 -10.62 -43.34 8.22
C GLU A 51 -9.25 -42.99 8.80
N ARG A 52 -8.23 -42.83 7.96
CA ARG A 52 -6.90 -42.34 8.39
C ARG A 52 -6.97 -40.97 9.07
N ARG A 53 -7.81 -40.07 8.57
CA ARG A 53 -8.02 -38.74 9.15
C ARG A 53 -8.78 -38.81 10.48
N ILE A 54 -9.75 -39.71 10.61
CA ILE A 54 -10.42 -40.00 11.88
C ILE A 54 -9.42 -40.56 12.89
N ALA A 55 -8.62 -41.56 12.49
CA ALA A 55 -7.60 -42.16 13.34
C ALA A 55 -6.62 -41.09 13.86
N LEU A 56 -6.15 -40.20 12.99
CA LEU A 56 -5.32 -39.06 13.41
C LEU A 56 -6.03 -38.14 14.42
N HIS A 57 -7.30 -37.79 14.18
CA HIS A 57 -8.07 -36.96 15.13
C HIS A 57 -8.25 -37.65 16.49
N MET A 58 -8.57 -38.94 16.49
CA MET A 58 -8.70 -39.77 17.71
C MET A 58 -7.36 -39.88 18.45
N ALA A 59 -6.27 -40.20 17.76
CA ALA A 59 -4.93 -40.26 18.33
C ALA A 59 -4.51 -38.92 18.96
N MET A 60 -4.81 -37.80 18.29
CA MET A 60 -4.55 -36.46 18.84
C MET A 60 -5.40 -36.16 20.09
N ALA A 61 -6.66 -36.63 20.13
CA ALA A 61 -7.55 -36.43 21.26
C ALA A 61 -7.15 -37.27 22.49
N ALA A 62 -6.67 -38.49 22.27
CA ALA A 62 -6.18 -39.43 23.28
C ALA A 62 -4.71 -39.20 23.67
N ARG A 63 -3.97 -38.38 22.90
CA ARG A 63 -2.52 -38.17 23.02
C ARG A 63 -1.68 -39.44 22.79
N GLU A 64 -2.11 -40.29 21.86
CA GLU A 64 -1.32 -41.45 21.38
C GLU A 64 -0.18 -40.96 20.49
N LEU A 65 0.91 -40.49 21.12
CA LEU A 65 2.05 -39.88 20.44
C LEU A 65 2.72 -40.80 19.41
N PRO A 66 2.98 -42.10 19.68
CA PRO A 66 3.65 -42.96 18.71
C PRO A 66 2.91 -43.04 17.37
N TYR A 67 1.57 -43.04 17.41
CA TYR A 67 0.75 -43.00 16.20
C TYR A 67 0.89 -41.68 15.46
N VAL A 68 0.82 -40.55 16.18
CA VAL A 68 0.97 -39.21 15.58
C VAL A 68 2.36 -39.04 14.95
N GLU A 69 3.40 -39.48 15.64
CA GLU A 69 4.79 -39.46 15.16
C GLU A 69 4.96 -40.33 13.92
N GLY A 70 4.37 -41.54 13.92
CA GLY A 70 4.32 -42.40 12.73
C GLY A 70 3.61 -41.74 11.54
N VAL A 71 2.54 -40.96 11.77
CA VAL A 71 1.87 -40.19 10.72
C VAL A 71 2.76 -39.07 10.18
N LEU A 72 3.51 -38.37 11.04
CA LEU A 72 4.43 -37.29 10.63
C LEU A 72 5.58 -37.81 9.76
N ALA A 73 6.03 -39.06 9.98
CA ALA A 73 7.05 -39.74 9.18
C ALA A 73 6.47 -40.56 8.01
N GLY A 74 5.16 -40.85 7.98
CA GLY A 74 4.53 -41.74 6.98
C GLY A 74 4.40 -41.15 5.58
N PRO A 75 4.13 -41.93 4.53
CA PRO A 75 4.21 -41.46 3.13
C PRO A 75 3.07 -40.51 2.66
N ASP A 76 1.99 -40.35 3.45
CA ASP A 76 0.84 -39.52 3.08
C ASP A 76 1.07 -38.04 3.45
N MET A 77 1.49 -37.24 2.45
CA MET A 77 1.79 -35.82 2.62
C MET A 77 0.58 -34.97 3.06
N VAL A 78 -0.64 -35.38 2.69
CA VAL A 78 -1.87 -34.68 3.09
C VAL A 78 -2.17 -34.94 4.56
N LEU A 79 -1.98 -36.19 5.00
CA LEU A 79 -2.15 -36.58 6.39
C LEU A 79 -1.06 -35.96 7.29
N ARG A 80 0.21 -35.92 6.85
CA ARG A 80 1.29 -35.16 7.52
C ARG A 80 0.91 -33.71 7.74
N ARG A 81 0.36 -33.04 6.71
CA ARG A 81 -0.09 -31.65 6.81
C ARG A 81 -1.18 -31.47 7.87
N ALA A 82 -2.10 -32.43 7.99
CA ALA A 82 -3.14 -32.40 9.02
C ALA A 82 -2.54 -32.62 10.42
N ALA A 83 -1.53 -33.49 10.55
CA ALA A 83 -0.84 -33.80 11.79
C ALA A 83 0.02 -32.63 12.32
N LEU A 84 0.35 -31.62 11.50
CA LEU A 84 1.03 -30.41 11.96
C LEU A 84 0.33 -29.70 13.13
N ARG A 85 -0.99 -29.85 13.28
CA ARG A 85 -1.70 -29.33 14.44
C ARG A 85 -1.15 -29.94 15.74
N ALA A 86 -0.79 -31.22 15.75
CA ALA A 86 -0.22 -31.93 16.89
C ALA A 86 1.14 -31.36 17.30
N VAL A 87 2.02 -31.01 16.35
CA VAL A 87 3.31 -30.36 16.64
C VAL A 87 3.14 -29.07 17.46
N ARG A 88 2.02 -28.36 17.26
CA ARG A 88 1.69 -27.14 18.02
C ARG A 88 1.02 -27.41 19.36
N THR A 89 0.24 -28.48 19.49
CA THR A 89 -0.66 -28.67 20.64
C THR A 89 -0.31 -29.84 21.55
N LEU A 90 0.61 -30.71 21.14
CA LEU A 90 1.01 -31.94 21.85
C LEU A 90 2.54 -31.99 22.01
N PRO A 91 3.06 -32.74 23.00
CA PRO A 91 4.50 -32.91 23.23
C PRO A 91 5.13 -33.93 22.27
N VAL A 92 4.93 -33.72 20.96
CA VAL A 92 5.61 -34.50 19.90
C VAL A 92 7.11 -34.27 19.98
N SER A 93 7.93 -35.31 19.86
CA SER A 93 9.39 -35.17 19.88
C SER A 93 9.90 -34.30 18.73
N ASP A 94 11.03 -33.64 18.92
CA ASP A 94 11.59 -32.79 17.86
C ASP A 94 12.08 -33.61 16.65
N ASP A 95 12.48 -34.86 16.85
CA ASP A 95 12.90 -35.77 15.77
C ASP A 95 11.71 -36.23 14.93
N ALA A 96 10.59 -36.59 15.57
CA ALA A 96 9.37 -36.89 14.83
C ALA A 96 8.80 -35.67 14.10
N ALA A 97 8.95 -34.46 14.67
CA ALA A 97 8.58 -33.23 13.98
C ALA A 97 9.50 -32.95 12.78
N ALA A 98 10.81 -33.22 12.89
CA ALA A 98 11.78 -33.07 11.81
C ALA A 98 11.47 -33.98 10.61
N ALA A 99 11.04 -35.22 10.86
CA ALA A 99 10.68 -36.20 9.82
C ALA A 99 9.60 -35.72 8.83
N VAL A 100 8.82 -34.69 9.21
CA VAL A 100 7.87 -34.03 8.29
C VAL A 100 8.55 -33.57 6.99
N LEU A 101 9.81 -33.14 7.08
CA LEU A 101 10.57 -32.57 5.96
C LEU A 101 11.08 -33.61 4.96
N ASP A 102 11.03 -34.91 5.29
CA ASP A 102 11.48 -35.98 4.40
C ASP A 102 10.60 -36.06 3.16
N ASP A 103 11.21 -35.81 2.00
CA ASP A 103 10.53 -35.73 0.70
C ASP A 103 9.30 -34.78 0.69
N ALA A 104 9.33 -33.75 1.54
CA ALA A 104 8.20 -32.86 1.72
C ALA A 104 8.02 -31.90 0.54
N PRO A 105 6.81 -31.81 -0.06
CA PRO A 105 6.52 -30.81 -1.08
C PRO A 105 6.61 -29.39 -0.50
N ALA A 106 6.86 -28.39 -1.36
CA ALA A 106 7.07 -27.00 -0.93
C ALA A 106 5.91 -26.46 -0.09
N GLY A 107 4.67 -26.79 -0.45
CA GLY A 107 3.48 -26.40 0.31
C GLY A 107 3.45 -26.94 1.75
N LEU A 108 3.99 -28.15 2.00
CA LEU A 108 4.10 -28.76 3.32
C LEU A 108 5.23 -28.12 4.13
N ARG A 109 6.41 -27.92 3.54
CA ARG A 109 7.56 -27.24 4.18
C ARG A 109 7.17 -25.86 4.73
N ARG A 110 6.54 -25.01 3.90
CA ARG A 110 6.08 -23.67 4.32
C ARG A 110 4.97 -23.72 5.39
N ALA A 111 4.16 -24.77 5.43
CA ALA A 111 3.19 -24.98 6.51
C ALA A 111 3.90 -25.39 7.81
N PHE A 112 4.93 -26.23 7.72
CA PHE A 112 5.74 -26.66 8.85
C PHE A 112 6.52 -25.49 9.47
N TYR A 113 7.20 -24.65 8.69
CA TYR A 113 7.94 -23.49 9.23
C TYR A 113 7.01 -22.52 9.99
N ARG A 114 5.82 -22.27 9.43
CA ARG A 114 4.79 -21.48 10.14
C ARG A 114 4.35 -22.16 11.43
N THR A 115 4.23 -23.48 11.42
CA THR A 115 3.88 -24.28 12.61
C THR A 115 4.95 -24.16 13.69
N LEU A 116 6.23 -24.34 13.35
CA LEU A 116 7.36 -24.15 14.28
C LEU A 116 7.36 -22.75 14.91
N ARG A 117 7.16 -21.72 14.09
CA ARG A 117 7.03 -20.33 14.55
C ARG A 117 5.89 -20.16 15.55
N HIS A 118 4.70 -20.69 15.25
CA HIS A 118 3.53 -20.56 16.11
C HIS A 118 3.62 -21.45 17.37
N ALA A 119 4.32 -22.58 17.28
CA ALA A 119 4.60 -23.49 18.40
C ALA A 119 5.78 -23.05 19.28
N ARG A 120 6.51 -22.00 18.86
CA ARG A 120 7.72 -21.48 19.53
C ARG A 120 8.85 -22.51 19.70
N ARG A 121 9.00 -23.45 18.75
CA ARG A 121 10.07 -24.45 18.73
C ARG A 121 11.34 -23.93 18.05
N ALA A 122 11.96 -22.92 18.65
CA ALA A 122 13.10 -22.24 18.04
C ALA A 122 14.37 -23.12 17.97
N GLY A 123 14.65 -23.94 18.99
CA GLY A 123 15.81 -24.85 18.96
C GLY A 123 15.74 -25.89 17.83
N LEU A 124 14.56 -26.47 17.58
CA LEU A 124 14.36 -27.32 16.40
C LEU A 124 14.53 -26.56 15.09
N ALA A 125 14.01 -25.34 14.99
CA ALA A 125 14.18 -24.51 13.80
C ALA A 125 15.66 -24.21 13.51
N ASP A 126 16.44 -23.87 14.54
CA ASP A 126 17.88 -23.64 14.44
C ASP A 126 18.63 -24.89 13.97
N ARG A 127 18.29 -26.06 14.53
CA ARG A 127 18.89 -27.35 14.14
C ARG A 127 18.60 -27.72 12.69
N LEU A 128 17.39 -27.44 12.20
CA LEU A 128 16.98 -27.79 10.82
C LEU A 128 17.51 -26.82 9.76
N LEU A 129 17.91 -25.61 10.15
CA LEU A 129 18.25 -24.55 9.20
C LEU A 129 19.42 -24.90 8.26
N PRO A 130 20.55 -25.50 8.71
CA PRO A 130 21.64 -25.90 7.81
C PRO A 130 21.18 -26.90 6.76
N ASP A 131 20.43 -27.94 7.15
CA ASP A 131 19.92 -28.96 6.23
C ASP A 131 18.92 -28.37 5.24
N VAL A 132 18.03 -27.48 5.70
CA VAL A 132 17.08 -26.77 4.84
C VAL A 132 17.80 -25.94 3.80
N ARG A 133 18.85 -25.22 4.21
CA ARG A 133 19.70 -24.41 3.33
C ARG A 133 20.42 -25.27 2.30
N ALA A 134 21.02 -26.39 2.72
CA ALA A 134 21.75 -27.29 1.84
C ALA A 134 20.83 -27.97 0.81
N ARG A 135 19.66 -28.47 1.23
CA ARG A 135 18.75 -29.22 0.34
C ARG A 135 17.95 -28.33 -0.59
N TRP A 136 17.47 -27.17 -0.12
CA TRP A 136 16.53 -26.33 -0.87
C TRP A 136 16.94 -24.87 -1.04
N GLY A 137 18.15 -24.49 -0.62
CA GLY A 137 18.74 -23.18 -0.85
C GLY A 137 18.24 -22.06 0.07
N ASP A 138 18.82 -20.88 -0.13
CA ASP A 138 18.71 -19.73 0.77
C ASP A 138 17.28 -19.20 0.93
N ARG A 139 16.40 -19.34 -0.07
CA ARG A 139 14.98 -18.90 0.03
C ARG A 139 14.13 -19.73 0.98
N GLU A 140 14.46 -21.02 1.15
CA GLU A 140 13.77 -21.87 2.11
C GLU A 140 14.32 -21.59 3.51
N ALA A 141 15.64 -21.50 3.65
CA ALA A 141 16.30 -21.11 4.91
C ALA A 141 15.81 -19.75 5.42
N ALA A 142 15.77 -18.73 4.56
CA ALA A 142 15.32 -17.38 4.90
C ALA A 142 13.86 -17.30 5.36
N ALA A 143 13.02 -18.27 5.00
CA ALA A 143 11.64 -18.32 5.51
C ALA A 143 11.46 -19.15 6.77
N LEU A 144 12.45 -19.98 7.12
CA LEU A 144 12.53 -20.63 8.42
C LEU A 144 13.11 -19.67 9.49
N LEU A 145 13.91 -18.67 9.10
CA LEU A 145 14.49 -17.66 10.01
C LEU A 145 13.50 -17.07 11.04
N PRO A 146 12.25 -16.67 10.70
CA PRO A 146 11.33 -16.13 11.70
C PRO A 146 10.90 -17.14 12.79
N ALA A 147 11.16 -18.44 12.62
CA ALA A 147 10.93 -19.47 13.63
C ALA A 147 12.16 -19.75 14.50
N CYS A 148 13.35 -19.34 14.07
CA CYS A 148 14.64 -19.54 14.74
C CYS A 148 14.81 -18.66 15.98
N THR A 149 15.87 -18.88 16.76
CA THR A 149 16.26 -18.01 17.88
C THR A 149 16.78 -16.66 17.40
N GLY A 150 16.79 -15.66 18.28
CA GLY A 150 17.34 -14.33 17.95
C GLY A 150 18.84 -14.37 17.62
N GLU A 151 19.59 -15.24 18.29
CA GLU A 151 21.03 -15.44 18.06
C GLU A 151 21.31 -16.04 16.68
N ALA A 152 20.60 -17.11 16.30
CA ALA A 152 20.72 -17.70 14.97
C ALA A 152 20.36 -16.70 13.86
N VAL A 153 19.33 -15.88 14.08
CA VAL A 153 18.94 -14.82 13.15
C VAL A 153 20.00 -13.72 13.06
N ALA A 154 20.55 -13.26 14.18
CA ALA A 154 21.61 -12.24 14.17
C ALA A 154 22.84 -12.71 13.37
N ARG A 155 23.23 -13.98 13.53
CA ARG A 155 24.35 -14.58 12.80
C ARG A 155 24.08 -14.73 11.29
N LEU A 156 22.88 -15.19 10.91
CA LEU A 156 22.62 -15.64 9.52
C LEU A 156 21.84 -14.65 8.66
N LEU A 157 21.20 -13.64 9.25
CA LEU A 157 20.49 -12.61 8.50
C LEU A 157 21.42 -11.85 7.53
N PRO A 158 22.66 -11.46 7.87
CA PRO A 158 23.55 -10.78 6.92
C PRO A 158 23.79 -11.59 5.63
N GLU A 159 23.92 -12.91 5.75
CA GLU A 159 24.09 -13.81 4.60
C GLU A 159 22.77 -14.01 3.81
N LEU A 160 21.66 -14.17 4.52
CA LEU A 160 20.37 -14.59 3.95
C LEU A 160 19.42 -13.43 3.60
N ALA A 161 19.77 -12.18 3.93
CA ALA A 161 18.90 -11.02 3.76
C ALA A 161 18.33 -10.92 2.33
N HIS A 162 19.17 -11.19 1.33
CA HIS A 162 18.83 -11.20 -0.10
C HIS A 162 17.66 -12.15 -0.45
N ALA A 163 17.47 -13.22 0.33
CA ALA A 163 16.46 -14.25 0.11
C ALA A 163 15.20 -14.09 1.00
N VAL A 164 15.20 -13.15 1.95
CA VAL A 164 14.07 -12.94 2.87
C VAL A 164 12.88 -12.34 2.12
N THR A 165 11.77 -13.07 2.13
CA THR A 165 10.46 -12.59 1.64
C THR A 165 9.49 -12.23 2.77
N SER A 166 9.79 -12.67 3.99
CA SER A 166 8.88 -12.57 5.14
C SER A 166 9.29 -11.51 6.17
N TRP A 167 9.78 -10.35 5.70
CA TRP A 167 10.25 -9.23 6.53
C TRP A 167 9.29 -8.81 7.64
N ARG A 168 7.97 -8.88 7.41
CA ARG A 168 6.96 -8.60 8.43
C ARG A 168 7.01 -9.56 9.62
N ALA A 169 7.22 -10.84 9.35
CA ALA A 169 7.32 -11.86 10.39
C ALA A 169 8.66 -11.76 11.13
N LEU A 170 9.74 -11.50 10.38
CA LEU A 170 11.09 -11.31 10.94
C LEU A 170 11.12 -10.10 11.90
N ALA A 171 10.74 -8.91 11.43
CA ALA A 171 10.73 -7.69 12.24
C ALA A 171 9.75 -7.79 13.44
N GLY A 172 8.63 -8.51 13.27
CA GLY A 172 7.67 -8.71 14.34
C GLY A 172 8.12 -9.70 15.42
N ARG A 173 9.05 -10.62 15.14
CA ARG A 173 9.52 -11.64 16.08
C ARG A 173 10.91 -11.33 16.65
N HIS A 174 11.77 -10.73 15.83
CA HIS A 174 13.18 -10.47 16.09
C HIS A 174 13.54 -9.01 15.76
N PRO A 175 12.97 -8.02 16.48
CA PRO A 175 13.22 -6.60 16.20
C PRO A 175 14.70 -6.21 16.38
N GLY A 176 15.40 -6.77 17.38
CA GLY A 176 16.83 -6.51 17.61
C GLY A 176 17.74 -6.90 16.44
N PRO A 177 17.77 -8.18 16.01
CA PRO A 177 18.52 -8.59 14.82
C PRO A 177 18.14 -7.83 13.54
N PHE A 178 16.86 -7.49 13.37
CA PHE A 178 16.41 -6.66 12.26
C PHE A 178 17.03 -5.25 12.32
N LEU A 179 17.04 -4.61 13.48
CA LEU A 179 17.62 -3.28 13.69
C LEU A 179 19.13 -3.27 13.51
N ALA A 180 19.84 -4.28 14.02
CA ALA A 180 21.29 -4.41 13.84
C ALA A 180 21.65 -4.46 12.35
N HIS A 181 20.97 -5.32 11.59
CA HIS A 181 21.15 -5.39 10.13
C HIS A 181 20.72 -4.10 9.42
N ALA A 182 19.66 -3.44 9.92
CA ALA A 182 19.20 -2.15 9.38
C ALA A 182 20.26 -1.05 9.55
N HIS A 183 20.96 -0.99 10.69
CA HIS A 183 21.98 0.02 10.95
C HIS A 183 23.15 -0.06 9.97
N GLU A 184 23.53 -1.26 9.55
CA GLU A 184 24.59 -1.48 8.56
C GLU A 184 24.19 -1.02 7.15
N HIS A 185 22.90 -1.11 6.81
CA HIS A 185 22.40 -0.92 5.43
C HIS A 185 21.50 0.32 5.29
N VAL A 186 21.49 1.21 6.29
CA VAL A 186 20.53 2.32 6.37
C VAL A 186 20.68 3.31 5.21
N SER A 187 21.90 3.46 4.69
CA SER A 187 22.24 4.30 3.52
C SER A 187 21.83 3.68 2.19
N GLU A 188 21.48 2.39 2.16
CA GLU A 188 21.14 1.67 0.94
C GLU A 188 19.65 1.81 0.59
N TRP A 189 19.37 2.46 -0.53
CA TRP A 189 17.99 2.59 -1.01
C TRP A 189 17.30 1.24 -1.30
N SER A 190 18.05 0.25 -1.78
CA SER A 190 17.56 -1.10 -2.05
C SER A 190 17.01 -1.79 -0.80
N TRP A 191 17.68 -1.59 0.34
CA TRP A 191 17.31 -2.21 1.61
C TRP A 191 15.94 -1.74 2.09
N TRP A 192 15.68 -0.42 2.12
CA TRP A 192 14.39 0.15 2.51
C TRP A 192 13.22 -0.40 1.69
N ARG A 193 13.43 -0.59 0.37
CA ARG A 193 12.42 -1.16 -0.52
C ARG A 193 12.15 -2.62 -0.17
N GLN A 194 13.18 -3.38 0.15
CA GLN A 194 13.11 -4.81 0.47
C GLN A 194 12.42 -5.04 1.82
N CYS A 195 12.77 -4.28 2.86
CA CYS A 195 12.24 -4.47 4.20
C CYS A 195 10.91 -3.73 4.47
N LYS A 196 10.32 -3.03 3.48
CA LYS A 196 9.12 -2.19 3.62
C LYS A 196 7.95 -2.84 4.38
N ALA A 197 7.69 -4.12 4.15
CA ALA A 197 6.61 -4.86 4.83
C ALA A 197 6.90 -5.11 6.33
N GLY A 198 8.18 -5.07 6.73
CA GLY A 198 8.67 -5.18 8.10
C GLY A 198 8.52 -3.89 8.92
N LEU A 199 8.64 -2.72 8.30
CA LEU A 199 8.65 -1.43 9.02
C LEU A 199 7.41 -1.20 9.91
N PRO A 200 6.16 -1.52 9.51
CA PRO A 200 4.99 -1.38 10.41
C PRO A 200 4.96 -2.40 11.54
N ALA A 201 5.68 -3.53 11.41
CA ALA A 201 5.84 -4.47 12.51
C ALA A 201 6.88 -3.95 13.50
N LEU A 202 8.01 -3.44 13.00
CA LEU A 202 9.02 -2.77 13.82
C LEU A 202 8.43 -1.56 14.56
N ALA A 203 7.72 -0.67 13.87
CA ALA A 203 7.10 0.51 14.48
C ALA A 203 6.10 0.19 15.61
N ARG A 204 5.49 -1.01 15.60
CA ARG A 204 4.60 -1.45 16.69
C ARG A 204 5.35 -2.04 17.87
N GLN A 205 6.53 -2.61 17.64
CA GLN A 205 7.34 -3.27 18.66
C GLN A 205 8.34 -2.29 19.30
N ASP A 206 9.04 -1.53 18.47
CA ASP A 206 10.06 -0.56 18.87
C ASP A 206 10.02 0.69 17.96
N PRO A 207 9.06 1.60 18.19
CA PRO A 207 8.97 2.85 17.43
C PRO A 207 10.13 3.83 17.69
N ALA A 208 10.78 3.76 18.85
CA ALA A 208 11.91 4.63 19.19
C ALA A 208 13.14 4.29 18.34
N ALA A 209 13.51 3.00 18.29
CA ALA A 209 14.65 2.57 17.48
C ALA A 209 14.42 2.78 15.98
N LEU A 210 13.18 2.65 15.49
CA LEU A 210 12.86 3.01 14.10
C LEU A 210 13.04 4.52 13.84
N LEU A 211 12.69 5.37 14.81
CA LEU A 211 12.90 6.81 14.69
C LEU A 211 14.40 7.14 14.67
N ASP A 212 15.18 6.55 15.58
CA ASP A 212 16.63 6.68 15.64
C ASP A 212 17.29 6.23 14.33
N LEU A 213 16.86 5.10 13.78
CA LEU A 213 17.35 4.58 12.50
C LEU A 213 17.10 5.57 11.35
N ILE A 214 15.91 6.16 11.26
CA ILE A 214 15.57 7.12 10.21
C ILE A 214 16.38 8.41 10.36
N GLU A 215 16.62 8.85 11.59
CA GLU A 215 17.42 10.05 11.85
C GLU A 215 18.90 9.85 11.53
N ARG A 216 19.45 8.67 11.79
CA ARG A 216 20.87 8.33 11.60
C ARG A 216 21.30 8.32 10.12
N ASP A 217 20.41 7.96 9.19
CA ASP A 217 20.70 8.02 7.75
C ASP A 217 20.93 9.45 7.25
N GLY A 218 20.34 10.45 7.91
CA GLY A 218 20.39 11.86 7.50
C GLY A 218 19.75 12.17 6.12
N SER A 219 19.51 11.17 5.27
CA SER A 219 19.00 11.35 3.91
C SER A 219 17.47 11.42 3.85
N ARG A 220 16.94 12.12 2.84
CA ARG A 220 15.49 12.25 2.62
C ARG A 220 14.85 10.97 2.05
N ARG A 221 15.64 9.93 1.72
CA ARG A 221 15.22 8.77 0.92
C ARG A 221 14.47 7.68 1.72
N PRO A 222 14.88 7.29 2.94
CA PRO A 222 14.15 6.34 3.79
C PRO A 222 12.72 6.75 4.07
N ALA A 223 12.54 8.04 4.34
CA ALA A 223 11.30 8.59 4.86
C ALA A 223 10.16 8.48 3.81
N ALA A 224 10.48 8.55 2.52
CA ALA A 224 9.50 8.35 1.43
C ALA A 224 8.93 6.92 1.34
N HIS A 225 9.56 5.93 1.98
CA HIS A 225 9.14 4.52 1.94
C HIS A 225 8.44 4.06 3.22
N LEU A 226 8.37 4.92 4.25
CA LEU A 226 7.68 4.62 5.49
C LEU A 226 6.17 4.44 5.24
N PRO A 227 5.58 3.28 5.55
CA PRO A 227 4.15 3.08 5.36
C PRO A 227 3.35 3.98 6.33
N ALA A 228 2.23 4.54 5.86
CA ALA A 228 1.38 5.43 6.67
C ALA A 228 0.94 4.80 8.01
N ALA A 229 0.84 3.47 8.07
CA ALA A 229 0.51 2.73 9.29
C ALA A 229 1.58 2.81 10.40
N ALA A 230 2.84 3.12 10.06
CA ALA A 230 3.93 3.29 11.03
C ALA A 230 3.94 4.68 11.67
N VAL A 231 3.43 5.69 10.97
CA VAL A 231 3.50 7.11 11.38
C VAL A 231 2.87 7.37 12.75
N PRO A 232 1.65 6.87 13.07
CA PRO A 232 1.06 7.08 14.39
C PRO A 232 1.90 6.55 15.55
N ALA A 233 2.68 5.49 15.33
CA ALA A 233 3.52 4.93 16.39
C ALA A 233 4.73 5.83 16.69
N LEU A 234 5.35 6.43 15.67
CA LEU A 234 6.46 7.36 15.83
C LEU A 234 6.03 8.63 16.59
N PHE A 235 4.88 9.21 16.22
CA PHE A 235 4.35 10.41 16.88
C PHE A 235 3.98 10.19 18.35
N ARG A 236 3.67 8.95 18.77
CA ARG A 236 3.42 8.63 20.18
C ARG A 236 4.69 8.56 21.02
N VAL A 237 5.85 8.28 20.39
CA VAL A 237 7.14 8.25 21.08
C VAL A 237 7.69 9.65 21.25
N ASP A 238 7.87 10.36 20.13
CA ASP A 238 8.38 11.73 20.14
C ASP A 238 7.76 12.50 18.97
N ALA A 239 6.84 13.40 19.30
CA ALA A 239 6.09 14.14 18.30
C ALA A 239 6.95 15.16 17.53
N VAL A 240 7.96 15.76 18.17
CA VAL A 240 8.82 16.77 17.54
C VAL A 240 9.77 16.09 16.55
N ARG A 241 10.46 15.03 16.99
CA ARG A 241 11.34 14.23 16.15
C ARG A 241 10.58 13.58 15.00
N ALA A 242 9.43 12.98 15.26
CA ALA A 242 8.57 12.41 14.22
C ALA A 242 8.06 13.48 13.23
N ALA A 243 7.71 14.68 13.71
CA ALA A 243 7.32 15.80 12.85
C ALA A 243 8.47 16.25 11.95
N ARG A 244 9.71 16.32 12.45
CA ARG A 244 10.92 16.63 11.64
C ARG A 244 11.14 15.58 10.56
N VAL A 245 11.05 14.29 10.90
CA VAL A 245 11.14 13.20 9.94
C VAL A 245 10.04 13.31 8.88
N ALA A 246 8.79 13.56 9.29
CA ALA A 246 7.67 13.73 8.38
C ALA A 246 7.74 14.98 7.50
N ARG A 247 8.32 16.07 8.00
CA ARG A 247 8.62 17.26 7.22
C ARG A 247 9.70 16.96 6.17
N ARG A 248 10.75 16.21 6.53
CA ARG A 248 11.81 15.75 5.59
C ARG A 248 11.27 14.81 4.50
N MET A 249 10.21 14.03 4.78
CA MET A 249 9.50 13.23 3.75
C MET A 249 8.95 14.09 2.62
N GLY A 250 8.61 15.35 2.93
CA GLY A 250 8.33 16.46 2.02
C GLY A 250 7.36 16.17 0.89
N ARG A 251 6.11 16.65 1.01
CA ARG A 251 5.20 17.24 0.00
C ARG A 251 5.23 16.75 -1.48
N ARG A 252 5.82 15.60 -1.81
CA ARG A 252 5.98 15.12 -3.21
C ARG A 252 4.66 14.77 -3.90
N ARG A 253 3.56 14.71 -3.15
CA ARG A 253 2.21 14.46 -3.67
C ARG A 253 1.20 15.57 -3.34
N GLY A 254 1.66 16.73 -2.87
CA GLY A 254 0.77 17.86 -2.58
C GLY A 254 -0.22 17.67 -1.41
N ARG A 255 -0.17 16.56 -0.67
CA ARG A 255 -0.95 16.37 0.56
C ARG A 255 -0.11 15.71 1.64
N THR A 256 0.07 16.45 2.72
CA THR A 256 0.54 15.92 4.00
C THR A 256 -0.55 14.98 4.55
N PRO A 257 -0.25 13.76 5.02
CA PRO A 257 -1.29 12.87 5.56
C PRO A 257 -2.02 13.56 6.71
N TRP A 258 -3.36 13.52 6.75
CA TRP A 258 -4.19 14.08 7.83
C TRP A 258 -3.60 13.80 9.22
N ALA A 259 -3.15 12.57 9.47
CA ALA A 259 -2.52 12.17 10.72
C ALA A 259 -1.38 13.11 11.18
N TYR A 260 -0.58 13.68 10.27
CA TYR A 260 0.49 14.63 10.60
C TYR A 260 -0.06 15.88 11.31
N PHE A 261 -1.05 16.58 10.72
CA PHE A 261 -1.59 17.80 11.32
C PHE A 261 -2.30 17.51 12.65
N ALA A 262 -2.95 16.36 12.76
CA ALA A 262 -3.58 15.92 14.02
C ALA A 262 -2.58 15.70 15.17
N TYR A 263 -1.33 15.32 14.88
CA TYR A 263 -0.29 15.17 15.92
C TYR A 263 0.52 16.47 16.12
N VAL A 264 0.88 17.17 15.06
CA VAL A 264 1.66 18.42 15.14
C VAL A 264 0.88 19.53 15.87
N SER A 265 -0.42 19.62 15.66
CA SER A 265 -1.30 20.57 16.37
C SER A 265 -1.30 20.42 17.90
N ARG A 266 -0.81 19.29 18.43
CA ARG A 266 -0.69 19.03 19.88
C ARG A 266 0.62 19.55 20.48
N LEU A 267 1.58 19.96 19.66
CA LEU A 267 2.86 20.52 20.11
C LEU A 267 2.66 21.87 20.81
N ARG A 268 3.61 22.27 21.68
CA ARG A 268 3.63 23.59 22.30
C ARG A 268 4.02 24.66 21.26
N ALA A 269 3.62 25.91 21.46
CA ALA A 269 3.82 26.97 20.46
C ALA A 269 5.29 27.15 20.00
N PRO A 270 6.32 27.12 20.87
CA PRO A 270 7.71 27.26 20.43
C PRO A 270 8.14 26.15 19.44
N GLU A 271 7.69 24.91 19.67
CA GLU A 271 7.99 23.75 18.83
C GLU A 271 7.12 23.74 17.57
N LEU A 272 5.84 24.10 17.70
CA LEU A 272 4.88 24.17 16.61
C LEU A 272 5.30 25.19 15.55
N ARG A 273 5.93 26.31 15.93
CA ARG A 273 6.45 27.34 15.02
C ARG A 273 7.30 26.74 13.91
N GLU A 274 8.10 25.72 14.22
CA GLU A 274 8.94 25.02 13.25
C GLU A 274 8.11 24.36 12.13
N PHE A 275 6.89 23.90 12.43
CA PHE A 275 6.08 23.03 11.55
C PHE A 275 4.87 23.72 10.92
N LEU A 276 4.63 25.00 11.24
CA LEU A 276 3.55 25.77 10.63
C LEU A 276 3.78 25.95 9.13
N PRO A 277 2.71 25.94 8.32
CA PRO A 277 2.83 26.14 6.89
C PRO A 277 3.14 27.60 6.55
N ASP A 278 4.03 27.79 5.58
CA ASP A 278 4.40 29.11 5.03
C ASP A 278 3.30 29.76 4.17
N ASP A 279 2.17 29.06 3.97
CA ASP A 279 1.04 29.53 3.16
C ASP A 279 -0.25 29.44 4.00
N PRO A 280 -0.98 30.57 4.19
CA PRO A 280 -2.24 30.63 4.93
C PRO A 280 -3.30 29.64 4.48
N TYR A 281 -3.31 29.23 3.20
CA TYR A 281 -4.25 28.24 2.70
C TYR A 281 -4.16 26.92 3.47
N TRP A 282 -2.95 26.50 3.84
CA TRP A 282 -2.72 25.24 4.57
C TRP A 282 -2.84 25.40 6.09
N LEU A 283 -2.91 26.64 6.61
CA LEU A 283 -3.05 26.88 8.04
C LEU A 283 -4.40 26.38 8.58
N GLY A 284 -5.45 26.41 7.74
CA GLY A 284 -6.76 25.86 8.08
C GLY A 284 -6.70 24.38 8.49
N GLU A 285 -5.93 23.57 7.76
CA GLU A 285 -5.73 22.14 8.06
C GLU A 285 -5.06 21.91 9.42
N VAL A 286 -4.24 22.86 9.88
CA VAL A 286 -3.64 22.82 11.23
C VAL A 286 -4.66 23.26 12.27
N LEU A 287 -5.30 24.42 12.06
CA LEU A 287 -6.22 25.04 13.03
C LEU A 287 -7.45 24.18 13.35
N VAL A 288 -7.93 23.38 12.39
CA VAL A 288 -9.01 22.40 12.62
C VAL A 288 -8.65 21.39 13.73
N HIS A 289 -7.36 21.09 13.91
CA HIS A 289 -6.88 20.18 14.94
C HIS A 289 -6.38 20.88 16.22
N VAL A 290 -6.21 22.21 16.19
CA VAL A 290 -5.81 22.99 17.36
C VAL A 290 -7.03 23.24 18.26
N PRO A 291 -6.94 22.99 19.58
CA PRO A 291 -8.01 23.32 20.52
C PRO A 291 -8.40 24.81 20.45
N PRO A 292 -9.70 25.18 20.52
CA PRO A 292 -10.16 26.56 20.32
C PRO A 292 -9.39 27.63 21.11
N GLY A 293 -9.08 27.36 22.39
CA GLY A 293 -8.35 28.30 23.25
C GLY A 293 -6.90 28.60 22.83
N ARG A 294 -6.31 27.80 21.94
CA ARG A 294 -4.95 28.01 21.40
C ARG A 294 -4.94 28.54 19.97
N ARG A 295 -6.09 28.66 19.31
CA ARG A 295 -6.12 29.01 17.88
C ARG A 295 -5.64 30.43 17.59
N ALA A 296 -5.91 31.38 18.49
CA ALA A 296 -5.35 32.74 18.37
C ALA A 296 -3.83 32.73 18.50
N GLU A 297 -3.28 32.08 19.53
CA GLU A 297 -1.83 31.90 19.72
C GLU A 297 -1.18 31.31 18.46
N VAL A 298 -1.73 30.21 17.93
CA VAL A 298 -1.17 29.54 16.73
C VAL A 298 -1.32 30.37 15.45
N PHE A 299 -2.42 31.10 15.31
CA PHE A 299 -2.61 32.02 14.20
C PHE A 299 -1.61 33.16 14.25
N ASP A 300 -1.48 33.85 15.39
CA ASP A 300 -0.53 34.95 15.58
C ASP A 300 0.91 34.47 15.35
N LEU A 301 1.24 33.27 15.85
CA LEU A 301 2.52 32.59 15.62
C LEU A 301 2.84 32.35 14.13
N ALA A 302 1.82 31.98 13.33
CA ALA A 302 1.98 31.81 11.88
C ALA A 302 2.18 33.17 11.19
N GLN A 303 1.42 34.18 11.62
CA GLN A 303 1.47 35.53 11.05
C GLN A 303 2.81 36.21 11.33
N GLU A 304 3.40 36.02 12.52
CA GLU A 304 4.77 36.41 12.85
C GLU A 304 5.78 35.77 11.88
N GLY A 305 5.61 34.47 11.60
CA GLY A 305 6.49 33.72 10.69
C GLY A 305 6.46 34.20 9.24
N TYR A 306 5.36 34.82 8.81
CA TYR A 306 5.23 35.41 7.46
C TYR A 306 5.99 36.75 7.32
N GLY A 307 6.41 37.37 8.43
CA GLY A 307 7.13 38.65 8.44
C GLY A 307 6.27 39.87 8.10
N ARG A 308 5.17 39.71 7.35
CA ARG A 308 4.13 40.73 7.10
C ARG A 308 2.74 40.09 7.02
N PRO A 309 1.66 40.83 7.37
CA PRO A 309 0.30 40.34 7.21
C PRO A 309 0.03 39.91 5.76
N PRO A 310 -0.62 38.75 5.53
CA PRO A 310 -0.97 38.31 4.18
C PRO A 310 -1.78 39.38 3.43
N ARG A 311 -1.32 39.74 2.23
CA ARG A 311 -2.07 40.65 1.35
C ARG A 311 -3.40 40.01 0.96
N GLY A 312 -4.46 40.81 0.93
CA GLY A 312 -5.77 40.37 0.47
C GLY A 312 -6.59 39.57 1.48
N VAL A 313 -7.54 38.80 0.94
CA VAL A 313 -8.51 38.01 1.70
C VAL A 313 -8.07 36.56 1.94
N ARG A 314 -6.76 36.29 1.97
CA ARG A 314 -6.21 34.92 2.10
C ARG A 314 -6.62 34.21 3.39
N ASN A 315 -6.89 34.98 4.46
CA ASN A 315 -7.31 34.45 5.75
C ASN A 315 -8.84 34.26 5.87
N LEU A 316 -9.62 34.51 4.82
CA LEU A 316 -11.09 34.45 4.87
C LEU A 316 -11.60 33.08 5.37
N ALA A 317 -11.01 32.00 4.89
CA ALA A 317 -11.38 30.64 5.29
C ALA A 317 -10.97 30.29 6.73
N LEU A 318 -10.09 31.10 7.36
CA LEU A 318 -9.61 30.88 8.73
C LEU A 318 -10.50 31.55 9.77
N LEU A 319 -11.27 32.59 9.40
CA LEU A 319 -12.04 33.41 10.35
C LEU A 319 -13.01 32.58 11.21
N GLY A 320 -13.68 31.60 10.61
CA GLY A 320 -14.57 30.68 11.34
C GLY A 320 -13.88 29.74 12.33
N LEU A 321 -12.55 29.63 12.27
CA LEU A 321 -11.75 28.84 13.20
C LEU A 321 -11.21 29.68 14.37
N LEU A 322 -11.10 31.00 14.23
CA LEU A 322 -10.47 31.89 15.21
C LEU A 322 -11.42 32.31 16.35
N PRO A 323 -10.89 32.71 17.52
CA PRO A 323 -11.69 33.36 18.56
C PRO A 323 -12.36 34.65 18.05
N PRO A 324 -13.56 35.02 18.57
CA PRO A 324 -14.35 36.13 18.03
C PRO A 324 -13.60 37.44 17.87
N ASP A 325 -12.87 37.90 18.89
CA ASP A 325 -12.15 39.18 18.86
C ASP A 325 -11.04 39.18 17.80
N ARG A 326 -10.34 38.06 17.65
CA ARG A 326 -9.27 37.89 16.65
C ARG A 326 -9.85 37.81 15.24
N ALA A 327 -10.94 37.08 15.06
CA ALA A 327 -11.65 37.00 13.79
C ALA A 327 -12.18 38.38 13.37
N ALA A 328 -12.73 39.16 14.30
CA ALA A 328 -13.21 40.51 14.05
C ALA A 328 -12.09 41.47 13.66
N ALA A 329 -10.95 41.46 14.37
CA ALA A 329 -9.78 42.27 14.03
C ALA A 329 -9.26 41.96 12.60
N GLU A 330 -9.13 40.67 12.27
CA GLU A 330 -8.68 40.25 10.95
C GLU A 330 -9.71 40.54 9.84
N ALA A 331 -11.01 40.41 10.14
CA ALA A 331 -12.09 40.78 9.23
C ALA A 331 -12.10 42.29 8.93
N ARG A 332 -11.91 43.15 9.94
CA ARG A 332 -11.79 44.61 9.74
C ARG A 332 -10.59 44.96 8.85
N ARG A 333 -9.42 44.36 9.12
CA ARG A 333 -8.22 44.51 8.26
C ARG A 333 -8.50 44.12 6.82
N MET A 334 -9.19 42.99 6.60
CA MET A 334 -9.53 42.50 5.26
C MET A 334 -10.59 43.37 4.57
N LEU A 335 -11.56 43.94 5.30
CA LEU A 335 -12.53 44.90 4.79
C LEU A 335 -11.87 46.21 4.36
N GLU A 336 -10.97 46.75 5.20
CA GLU A 336 -10.18 47.95 4.90
C GLU A 336 -9.33 47.74 3.64
N TRP A 337 -8.62 46.60 3.57
CA TRP A 337 -7.86 46.26 2.37
C TRP A 337 -8.76 46.14 1.13
N HIS A 338 -9.90 45.44 1.26
CA HIS A 338 -10.83 45.21 0.15
C HIS A 338 -11.39 46.54 -0.39
N GLY A 339 -11.69 47.49 0.49
CA GLY A 339 -12.15 48.84 0.12
C GLY A 339 -11.05 49.78 -0.41
N SER A 340 -9.78 49.54 -0.04
CA SER A 340 -8.64 50.39 -0.47
C SER A 340 -8.08 50.07 -1.87
N VAL A 341 -8.51 48.95 -2.49
CA VAL A 341 -7.96 48.45 -3.75
C VAL A 341 -9.06 48.35 -4.80
N TRP A 342 -8.78 48.83 -6.02
CA TRP A 342 -9.67 48.61 -7.16
C TRP A 342 -9.61 47.14 -7.61
N HIS A 343 -10.76 46.48 -7.69
CA HIS A 343 -10.87 45.11 -8.20
C HIS A 343 -11.43 45.15 -9.63
N SER A 344 -10.72 44.51 -10.56
CA SER A 344 -11.26 44.29 -11.90
C SER A 344 -12.49 43.37 -11.83
N ALA A 345 -13.52 43.65 -12.65
CA ALA A 345 -14.70 42.79 -12.79
C ALA A 345 -14.39 41.33 -13.23
N ARG A 346 -13.17 41.05 -13.70
CA ARG A 346 -12.69 39.68 -14.02
C ARG A 346 -11.99 39.00 -12.84
N SER A 347 -11.74 39.71 -11.75
CA SER A 347 -11.11 39.18 -10.54
C SER A 347 -12.12 38.43 -9.69
N ARG A 348 -11.70 37.29 -9.12
CA ARG A 348 -12.49 36.59 -8.08
C ARG A 348 -12.67 37.43 -6.80
N LEU A 349 -11.97 38.56 -6.68
CA LEU A 349 -12.03 39.48 -5.55
C LEU A 349 -13.13 40.54 -5.69
N ASP A 350 -13.75 40.68 -6.87
CA ASP A 350 -14.92 41.56 -7.11
C ASP A 350 -16.24 40.83 -6.79
N ASP A 351 -16.20 39.76 -5.99
CA ASP A 351 -17.40 39.04 -5.55
C ASP A 351 -18.15 39.89 -4.50
N PRO A 352 -19.39 40.34 -4.77
CA PRO A 352 -20.17 41.18 -3.86
C PRO A 352 -20.56 40.48 -2.55
N GLN A 353 -20.27 39.17 -2.43
CA GLN A 353 -20.44 38.39 -1.20
C GLN A 353 -19.25 38.47 -0.25
N ILE A 354 -18.05 38.85 -0.72
CA ILE A 354 -16.84 38.92 0.13
C ILE A 354 -17.03 39.90 1.30
N PRO A 355 -17.48 41.16 1.08
CA PRO A 355 -17.74 42.08 2.18
C PRO A 355 -18.76 41.52 3.18
N LEU A 356 -19.83 40.88 2.69
CA LEU A 356 -20.86 40.29 3.54
C LEU A 356 -20.31 39.14 4.42
N ARG A 357 -19.46 38.27 3.87
CA ARG A 357 -18.78 37.20 4.62
C ARG A 357 -17.83 37.77 5.68
N LEU A 358 -17.12 38.84 5.37
CA LEU A 358 -16.24 39.53 6.32
C LEU A 358 -17.03 40.23 7.44
N THR A 359 -18.08 40.98 7.07
CA THR A 359 -18.97 41.67 8.02
C THR A 359 -19.59 40.68 9.01
N ALA A 360 -19.96 39.48 8.57
CA ALA A 360 -20.46 38.46 9.46
C ALA A 360 -19.48 38.13 10.61
N HIS A 361 -18.17 38.32 10.46
CA HIS A 361 -17.20 38.06 11.52
C HIS A 361 -16.99 39.22 12.52
N LEU A 362 -17.66 40.36 12.33
CA LEU A 362 -17.63 41.51 13.27
C LEU A 362 -18.52 41.26 14.51
N PRO A 363 -18.41 42.10 15.56
CA PRO A 363 -19.33 42.05 16.72
C PRO A 363 -20.80 42.15 16.29
N TYR A 364 -21.69 41.51 17.05
CA TYR A 364 -23.11 41.40 16.70
C TYR A 364 -23.76 42.74 16.39
N GLU A 365 -23.53 43.74 17.23
CA GLU A 365 -24.10 45.09 17.07
C GLU A 365 -23.66 45.78 15.76
N GLU A 366 -22.47 45.48 15.25
CA GLU A 366 -21.95 46.02 13.99
C GLU A 366 -22.45 45.22 12.77
N ALA A 367 -22.57 43.91 12.92
CA ALA A 367 -22.84 42.99 11.81
C ALA A 367 -24.33 42.72 11.57
N ALA A 368 -25.16 42.74 12.62
CA ALA A 368 -26.53 42.23 12.57
C ALA A 368 -27.40 43.01 11.58
N GLY A 369 -27.33 44.35 11.57
CA GLY A 369 -28.09 45.20 10.65
C GLY A 369 -27.80 44.89 9.17
N PRO A 370 -26.55 45.09 8.69
CA PRO A 370 -26.20 44.86 7.30
C PRO A 370 -26.44 43.41 6.82
N VAL A 371 -26.21 42.42 7.68
CA VAL A 371 -26.45 41.01 7.34
C VAL A 371 -27.96 40.70 7.31
N ARG A 372 -28.75 41.27 8.23
CA ARG A 372 -30.21 41.13 8.26
C ARG A 372 -30.88 41.77 7.05
N ASP A 373 -30.42 42.95 6.63
CA ASP A 373 -30.90 43.60 5.41
C ASP A 373 -30.66 42.72 4.17
N ALA A 374 -29.46 42.13 4.06
CA ALA A 374 -29.16 41.18 3.01
C ALA A 374 -29.99 39.87 3.12
N ALA A 375 -30.30 39.40 4.33
CA ALA A 375 -31.11 38.21 4.60
C ALA A 375 -32.60 38.39 4.30
N PHE A 376 -33.05 39.63 4.11
CA PHE A 376 -34.42 39.97 3.71
C PHE A 376 -34.52 40.67 2.35
N GLY A 377 -33.40 40.87 1.67
CA GLY A 377 -33.34 41.48 0.34
C GLY A 377 -33.93 40.61 -0.78
N GLY A 378 -34.08 41.21 -1.98
CA GLY A 378 -34.70 40.57 -3.14
C GLY A 378 -33.87 39.47 -3.82
N ASP A 379 -32.54 39.58 -3.84
CA ASP A 379 -31.64 38.62 -4.51
C ASP A 379 -31.59 37.26 -3.77
N PRO A 380 -32.10 36.16 -4.36
CA PRO A 380 -32.14 34.86 -3.72
C PRO A 380 -30.77 34.30 -3.32
N ARG A 381 -29.72 34.52 -4.12
CA ARG A 381 -28.38 33.96 -3.83
C ARG A 381 -27.74 34.68 -2.66
N ARG A 382 -27.81 36.02 -2.66
CA ARG A 382 -27.32 36.86 -1.56
C ARG A 382 -28.13 36.60 -0.29
N ARG A 383 -29.45 36.47 -0.39
CA ARG A 383 -30.36 36.18 0.73
C ARG A 383 -30.08 34.84 1.40
N GLY A 384 -29.88 33.77 0.63
CA GLY A 384 -29.54 32.45 1.18
C GLY A 384 -28.27 32.45 2.01
N LEU A 385 -27.19 33.01 1.44
CA LEU A 385 -25.91 33.18 2.15
C LEU A 385 -26.08 34.05 3.40
N ALA A 386 -26.77 35.20 3.29
CA ALA A 386 -26.96 36.12 4.40
C ALA A 386 -27.72 35.48 5.58
N ARG A 387 -28.73 34.64 5.31
CA ARG A 387 -29.44 33.90 6.36
C ARG A 387 -28.55 32.91 7.09
N ALA A 388 -27.72 32.16 6.36
CA ALA A 388 -26.74 31.26 6.97
C ALA A 388 -25.75 32.05 7.86
N LEU A 389 -25.20 33.14 7.33
CA LEU A 389 -24.31 34.03 8.08
C LEU A 389 -24.99 34.66 9.30
N LEU A 390 -26.28 35.01 9.22
CA LEU A 390 -27.05 35.57 10.33
C LEU A 390 -27.27 34.56 11.46
N VAL A 391 -27.52 33.30 11.13
CA VAL A 391 -27.59 32.19 12.10
C VAL A 391 -26.24 32.01 12.79
N GLU A 392 -25.15 31.93 12.03
CA GLU A 392 -23.80 31.77 12.58
C GLU A 392 -23.34 32.97 13.42
N LEU A 393 -23.70 34.19 12.99
CA LEU A 393 -23.46 35.42 13.74
C LEU A 393 -24.22 35.42 15.07
N THR A 394 -25.51 35.06 15.05
CA THR A 394 -26.33 35.03 16.26
C THR A 394 -25.90 33.91 17.20
N ALA A 395 -25.55 32.73 16.68
CA ALA A 395 -25.04 31.63 17.50
C ALA A 395 -23.72 31.99 18.22
N ARG A 396 -22.92 32.92 17.70
CA ARG A 396 -21.68 33.37 18.35
C ARG A 396 -21.89 34.27 19.57
N THR A 397 -23.05 34.90 19.73
CA THR A 397 -23.36 35.66 20.96
C THR A 397 -23.49 34.73 22.18
N GLY A 398 -23.78 33.45 21.93
CA GLY A 398 -24.04 32.48 22.99
C GLY A 398 -25.39 32.65 23.67
N ASP A 399 -26.26 33.52 23.16
CA ASP A 399 -27.61 33.77 23.68
C ASP A 399 -28.64 32.84 22.99
N PRO A 400 -29.17 31.81 23.69
CA PRO A 400 -30.15 30.90 23.12
C PRO A 400 -31.50 31.58 22.85
N ALA A 401 -31.91 32.60 23.61
CA ALA A 401 -33.18 33.29 23.42
C ALA A 401 -33.16 34.14 22.15
N LEU A 402 -32.06 34.87 21.92
CA LEU A 402 -31.85 35.62 20.69
C LEU A 402 -31.83 34.71 19.46
N LEU A 403 -31.13 33.57 19.56
CA LEU A 403 -31.09 32.58 18.50
C LEU A 403 -32.47 31.96 18.24
N LEU A 404 -33.24 31.64 19.28
CA LEU A 404 -34.59 31.09 19.15
C LEU A 404 -35.52 32.08 18.43
N SER A 405 -35.48 33.36 18.80
CA SER A 405 -36.25 34.42 18.15
C SER A 405 -35.92 34.50 16.65
N LEU A 406 -34.63 34.51 16.31
CA LEU A 406 -34.18 34.54 14.92
C LEU A 406 -34.62 33.29 14.15
N VAL A 407 -34.40 32.10 14.70
CA VAL A 407 -34.73 30.83 14.03
C VAL A 407 -36.24 30.73 13.82
N THR A 408 -37.05 31.20 14.76
CA THR A 408 -38.52 31.24 14.61
C THR A 408 -38.95 32.18 13.48
N GLU A 409 -38.35 33.38 13.40
CA GLU A 409 -38.61 34.32 12.30
C GLU A 409 -38.18 33.74 10.94
N LEU A 410 -36.98 33.18 10.86
CA LEU A 410 -36.45 32.59 9.63
C LEU A 410 -37.26 31.37 9.21
N ALA A 411 -37.64 30.48 10.14
CA ALA A 411 -38.46 29.31 9.85
C ALA A 411 -39.77 29.69 9.13
N GLY A 412 -40.47 30.71 9.62
CA GLY A 412 -41.68 31.24 9.00
C GLY A 412 -41.45 31.77 7.57
N ARG A 413 -40.33 32.48 7.35
CA ARG A 413 -39.98 33.06 6.04
C ARG A 413 -39.40 32.04 5.05
N THR A 414 -38.74 30.99 5.54
CA THR A 414 -38.14 29.94 4.70
C THR A 414 -39.14 28.88 4.26
N ARG A 415 -40.35 28.87 4.84
CA ARG A 415 -41.42 27.91 4.54
C ARG A 415 -41.71 27.75 3.04
N ASN A 416 -41.66 28.87 2.29
CA ASN A 416 -41.99 28.91 0.86
C ASN A 416 -40.75 29.14 -0.04
N GLU A 417 -39.54 28.99 0.50
CA GLU A 417 -38.30 29.15 -0.28
C GLU A 417 -37.97 27.91 -1.10
N ARG A 418 -37.21 28.12 -2.18
CA ARG A 418 -36.71 27.06 -3.06
C ARG A 418 -35.73 26.15 -2.32
N ASP A 419 -35.70 24.89 -2.72
CA ASP A 419 -34.89 23.85 -2.08
C ASP A 419 -33.43 24.22 -1.74
N PRO A 420 -32.61 24.81 -2.63
CA PRO A 420 -31.22 25.14 -2.28
C PRO A 420 -31.08 26.12 -1.12
N LEU A 421 -32.05 27.02 -0.94
CA LEU A 421 -32.06 27.98 0.17
C LEU A 421 -32.51 27.32 1.48
N ARG A 422 -33.39 26.31 1.40
CA ARG A 422 -33.75 25.48 2.55
C ARG A 422 -32.56 24.60 2.98
N THR A 423 -31.86 23.99 2.02
CA THR A 423 -30.64 23.20 2.30
C THR A 423 -29.61 24.05 3.05
N ALA A 424 -29.26 25.23 2.52
CA ALA A 424 -28.29 26.13 3.14
C ALA A 424 -28.71 26.59 4.56
N PHE A 425 -30.01 26.79 4.79
CA PHE A 425 -30.51 27.15 6.11
C PHE A 425 -30.39 25.99 7.11
N ILE A 426 -30.73 24.76 6.70
CA ILE A 426 -30.57 23.57 7.56
C ILE A 426 -29.08 23.30 7.82
N GLU A 427 -28.20 23.51 6.84
CA GLU A 427 -26.74 23.41 7.03
C GLU A 427 -26.23 24.40 8.08
N ALA A 428 -26.73 25.64 8.05
CA ALA A 428 -26.39 26.64 9.05
C ALA A 428 -26.89 26.24 10.46
N LEU A 429 -28.11 25.69 10.57
CA LEU A 429 -28.60 25.15 11.84
C LEU A 429 -27.75 23.96 12.32
N ALA A 430 -27.30 23.11 11.39
CA ALA A 430 -26.41 22.00 11.68
C ALA A 430 -25.01 22.41 12.14
N SER A 431 -24.60 23.67 11.97
CA SER A 431 -23.33 24.21 12.50
C SER A 431 -23.47 24.83 13.91
N VAL A 432 -24.68 25.18 14.36
CA VAL A 432 -24.93 25.80 15.68
C VAL A 432 -24.50 24.90 16.85
N PRO A 433 -23.75 25.37 17.86
CA PRO A 433 -23.41 24.57 19.04
C PRO A 433 -24.65 24.01 19.77
N LEU A 434 -24.69 22.69 20.03
CA LEU A 434 -25.87 22.03 20.64
C LEU A 434 -26.29 22.62 21.99
N ARG A 435 -25.36 23.17 22.76
CA ARG A 435 -25.65 23.84 24.04
C ARG A 435 -26.57 25.06 23.92
N LEU A 436 -26.74 25.61 22.71
CA LEU A 436 -27.64 26.73 22.43
C LEU A 436 -29.02 26.28 21.95
N LEU A 437 -29.19 24.98 21.68
CA LEU A 437 -30.43 24.40 21.22
C LEU A 437 -31.09 23.67 22.39
N ASP A 438 -31.94 24.37 23.13
CA ASP A 438 -32.75 23.79 24.19
C ASP A 438 -34.06 23.21 23.64
N GLY A 439 -34.94 22.74 24.55
CA GLY A 439 -36.21 22.15 24.16
C GLY A 439 -37.16 23.10 23.41
N ALA A 440 -37.03 24.42 23.56
CA ALA A 440 -37.90 25.39 22.90
C ALA A 440 -37.68 25.45 21.38
N PHE A 441 -36.51 25.00 20.90
CA PHE A 441 -36.22 24.87 19.46
C PHE A 441 -36.99 23.74 18.77
N ALA A 442 -37.57 22.80 19.51
CA ALA A 442 -38.28 21.65 18.92
C ALA A 442 -39.42 22.11 17.99
N ALA A 443 -40.19 23.13 18.38
CA ALA A 443 -41.30 23.65 17.58
C ALA A 443 -40.87 24.30 16.25
N PRO A 444 -39.96 25.30 16.22
CA PRO A 444 -39.52 25.87 14.94
C PRO A 444 -38.77 24.86 14.06
N LEU A 445 -38.00 23.93 14.65
CA LEU A 445 -37.35 22.86 13.90
C LEU A 445 -38.35 21.85 13.33
N ALA A 446 -39.45 21.56 14.03
CA ALA A 446 -40.53 20.71 13.51
C ALA A 446 -41.16 21.33 12.26
N GLY A 447 -41.42 22.64 12.26
CA GLY A 447 -41.95 23.35 11.08
C GLY A 447 -40.99 23.32 9.88
N ILE A 448 -39.68 23.41 10.12
CA ILE A 448 -38.65 23.28 9.07
C ILE A 448 -38.60 21.84 8.55
N ALA A 449 -38.59 20.86 9.44
CA ALA A 449 -38.53 19.44 9.10
C ALA A 449 -39.77 18.99 8.32
N GLU A 450 -40.98 19.38 8.75
CA GLU A 450 -42.24 19.10 8.05
C GLU A 450 -42.16 19.57 6.60
N ARG A 451 -41.67 20.79 6.35
CA ARG A 451 -41.55 21.33 5.00
C ARG A 451 -40.46 20.65 4.19
N ALA A 452 -39.31 20.37 4.79
CA ALA A 452 -38.24 19.64 4.13
C ALA A 452 -38.66 18.21 3.74
N VAL A 453 -39.55 17.57 4.50
CA VAL A 453 -40.09 16.24 4.18
C VAL A 453 -41.24 16.30 3.17
N THR A 454 -42.16 17.25 3.31
CA THR A 454 -43.42 17.28 2.52
C THR A 454 -43.32 18.06 1.21
N ALA A 455 -42.32 18.93 1.03
CA ALA A 455 -42.21 19.77 -0.15
C ALA A 455 -41.85 18.94 -1.40
N ARG A 456 -42.60 19.15 -2.50
CA ARG A 456 -42.38 18.48 -3.78
C ARG A 456 -40.99 18.72 -4.38
N ASP A 457 -40.40 19.89 -4.13
CA ASP A 457 -39.07 20.24 -4.63
C ASP A 457 -37.93 19.80 -3.68
N SER A 458 -38.20 19.05 -2.61
CA SER A 458 -37.15 18.60 -1.69
C SER A 458 -36.14 17.67 -2.37
N SER A 459 -34.88 18.10 -2.44
CA SER A 459 -33.80 17.27 -2.99
C SER A 459 -33.24 16.27 -1.96
N ALA A 460 -32.48 15.29 -2.46
CA ALA A 460 -31.73 14.37 -1.62
C ALA A 460 -30.67 15.09 -0.75
N ALA A 461 -30.18 16.26 -1.18
CA ALA A 461 -29.25 17.07 -0.37
C ALA A 461 -29.95 17.61 0.87
N THR A 462 -31.11 18.25 0.73
CA THR A 462 -31.94 18.73 1.85
C THR A 462 -32.27 17.63 2.83
N ARG A 463 -32.68 16.45 2.34
CA ARG A 463 -32.99 15.29 3.20
C ARG A 463 -31.77 14.80 3.98
N ARG A 464 -30.59 14.75 3.34
CA ARG A 464 -29.34 14.36 4.01
C ARG A 464 -28.93 15.38 5.07
N THR A 465 -28.99 16.68 4.77
CA THR A 465 -28.64 17.71 5.76
C THR A 465 -29.61 17.69 6.96
N LEU A 466 -30.91 17.50 6.72
CA LEU A 466 -31.89 17.33 7.80
C LEU A 466 -31.57 16.09 8.65
N ARG A 467 -31.23 14.98 8.00
CA ARG A 467 -30.76 13.76 8.68
C ARG A 467 -29.52 14.02 9.50
N ASP A 468 -28.50 14.71 8.97
CA ASP A 468 -27.26 15.05 9.66
C ASP A 468 -27.48 15.91 10.92
N LEU A 469 -28.48 16.80 10.89
CA LEU A 469 -28.91 17.58 12.05
C LEU A 469 -29.56 16.68 13.12
N ALA A 470 -30.49 15.81 12.74
CA ALA A 470 -31.11 14.83 13.65
C ALA A 470 -30.08 13.87 14.26
N ASP A 471 -29.19 13.34 13.42
CA ASP A 471 -28.01 12.55 13.74
C ASP A 471 -27.18 13.18 14.87
N ARG A 472 -26.96 14.49 14.77
CA ARG A 472 -26.18 15.25 15.74
C ARG A 472 -26.91 15.34 17.09
N MET A 473 -28.23 15.51 17.10
CA MET A 473 -29.02 15.48 18.34
C MET A 473 -28.96 14.10 19.01
N LEU A 474 -29.11 13.03 18.22
CA LEU A 474 -29.09 11.65 18.72
C LEU A 474 -27.72 11.27 19.26
N ARG A 475 -26.63 11.58 18.54
CA ARG A 475 -25.25 11.29 18.99
C ARG A 475 -24.90 11.87 20.34
N HIS A 476 -25.45 13.04 20.66
CA HIS A 476 -25.14 13.78 21.88
C HIS A 476 -26.21 13.66 22.97
N ALA A 477 -27.27 12.88 22.74
CA ALA A 477 -28.41 12.73 23.65
C ALA A 477 -28.94 14.11 24.13
N GLY A 478 -29.36 14.94 23.18
CA GLY A 478 -29.91 16.26 23.47
C GLY A 478 -31.15 16.24 24.38
N PRO A 479 -31.67 17.43 24.78
CA PRO A 479 -32.88 17.55 25.59
C PRO A 479 -34.01 16.62 25.08
N PRO A 480 -34.85 16.04 25.96
CA PRO A 480 -35.86 15.06 25.57
C PRO A 480 -36.74 15.50 24.37
N ALA A 481 -37.12 16.77 24.32
CA ALA A 481 -37.89 17.34 23.22
C ALA A 481 -37.15 17.32 21.86
N LEU A 482 -35.83 17.57 21.84
CA LEU A 482 -35.01 17.52 20.61
C LEU A 482 -34.65 16.10 20.20
N THR A 483 -34.46 15.20 21.16
CA THR A 483 -34.31 13.76 20.88
C THR A 483 -35.60 13.22 20.26
N ARG A 484 -36.76 13.59 20.80
CA ARG A 484 -38.05 13.24 20.21
C ARG A 484 -38.21 13.82 18.81
N TRP A 485 -37.91 15.10 18.62
CA TRP A 485 -37.91 15.73 17.30
C TRP A 485 -37.02 14.98 16.30
N ALA A 486 -35.81 14.57 16.71
CA ALA A 486 -34.91 13.82 15.84
C ALA A 486 -35.49 12.46 15.42
N PHE A 487 -36.17 11.74 16.33
CA PHE A 487 -36.90 10.53 15.97
C PHE A 487 -38.08 10.83 15.03
N ASP A 488 -38.82 11.91 15.26
CA ASP A 488 -39.92 12.33 14.39
C ASP A 488 -39.42 12.74 12.98
N VAL A 489 -38.19 13.28 12.86
CA VAL A 489 -37.53 13.51 11.57
C VAL A 489 -37.32 12.20 10.82
N TYR A 490 -36.84 11.14 11.48
CA TYR A 490 -36.71 9.83 10.85
C TYR A 490 -38.08 9.25 10.47
N ALA A 491 -39.09 9.38 11.34
CA ALA A 491 -40.46 8.96 11.02
C ALA A 491 -40.97 9.66 9.77
N GLY A 492 -40.82 10.98 9.67
CA GLY A 492 -41.22 11.77 8.51
C GLY A 492 -40.44 11.39 7.25
N LEU A 493 -39.11 11.26 7.33
CA LEU A 493 -38.28 10.88 6.19
C LEU A 493 -38.62 9.49 5.67
N VAL A 494 -38.83 8.50 6.55
CA VAL A 494 -39.23 7.14 6.17
C VAL A 494 -40.66 7.14 5.62
N ALA A 495 -41.59 7.86 6.25
CA ALA A 495 -42.98 7.95 5.78
C ALA A 495 -43.09 8.59 4.38
N GLY A 496 -42.29 9.63 4.10
CA GLY A 496 -42.34 10.37 2.83
C GLY A 496 -41.45 9.81 1.73
N HIS A 497 -40.38 9.10 2.06
CA HIS A 497 -39.34 8.70 1.10
C HIS A 497 -38.87 7.23 1.22
N GLY A 498 -39.47 6.43 2.11
CA GLY A 498 -39.19 5.01 2.28
C GLY A 498 -37.71 4.72 2.53
N THR A 499 -37.15 3.78 1.76
CA THR A 499 -35.77 3.30 1.93
C THR A 499 -34.68 4.34 1.66
N GLU A 500 -34.94 5.37 0.82
CA GLU A 500 -33.97 6.45 0.56
C GLU A 500 -33.58 7.21 1.84
N ALA A 501 -34.46 7.20 2.85
CA ALA A 501 -34.19 7.77 4.16
C ALA A 501 -33.07 7.05 4.92
N LEU A 502 -32.80 5.79 4.59
CA LEU A 502 -31.86 4.91 5.31
C LEU A 502 -30.69 4.44 4.44
N ASP A 503 -30.75 4.68 3.12
CA ASP A 503 -29.73 4.22 2.19
C ASP A 503 -28.33 4.77 2.50
N GLY A 504 -27.34 3.89 2.44
CA GLY A 504 -25.93 4.17 2.76
C GLY A 504 -25.64 4.63 4.20
N HIS A 505 -26.63 4.67 5.08
CA HIS A 505 -26.52 5.29 6.40
C HIS A 505 -26.19 4.29 7.52
N ARG A 506 -25.52 4.76 8.58
CA ARG A 506 -24.94 3.94 9.65
C ARG A 506 -25.48 4.36 11.01
N LEU A 507 -26.78 4.12 11.23
CA LEU A 507 -27.47 4.40 12.50
C LEU A 507 -26.78 3.73 13.70
N ASP A 508 -26.11 2.59 13.48
CA ASP A 508 -25.33 1.90 14.50
C ASP A 508 -24.23 2.75 15.14
N ARG A 509 -23.74 3.77 14.41
CA ARG A 509 -22.73 4.74 14.87
C ARG A 509 -23.31 6.06 15.36
N VAL A 510 -24.60 6.29 15.15
CA VAL A 510 -25.29 7.55 15.47
C VAL A 510 -26.03 7.43 16.79
N LEU A 511 -26.83 6.37 16.94
CA LEU A 511 -27.69 6.20 18.10
C LEU A 511 -26.88 5.93 19.38
N PRO A 512 -27.25 6.51 20.53
CA PRO A 512 -26.74 6.06 21.82
C PRO A 512 -27.18 4.61 22.06
N ARG A 513 -26.45 3.85 22.88
CA ARG A 513 -26.85 2.47 23.21
C ARG A 513 -28.21 2.48 23.91
N GLY A 514 -29.15 1.68 23.44
CA GLY A 514 -30.54 1.64 23.92
C GLY A 514 -31.52 2.33 22.97
N GLY A 515 -31.10 3.40 22.29
CA GLY A 515 -31.97 4.21 21.43
C GLY A 515 -32.41 3.54 20.12
N GLU A 516 -31.87 2.36 19.80
CA GLU A 516 -32.36 1.54 18.69
C GLU A 516 -33.80 1.06 18.92
N ARG A 517 -34.20 0.82 20.17
CA ARG A 517 -35.58 0.44 20.51
C ARG A 517 -36.53 1.61 20.32
N ASP A 518 -36.19 2.76 20.91
CA ASP A 518 -36.99 3.99 20.77
C ASP A 518 -37.20 4.39 19.31
N LEU A 519 -36.15 4.28 18.47
CA LEU A 519 -36.27 4.56 17.04
C LEU A 519 -37.19 3.54 16.34
N VAL A 520 -37.07 2.25 16.64
CA VAL A 520 -37.91 1.21 16.03
C VAL A 520 -39.38 1.43 16.44
N ASP A 521 -39.64 1.77 17.70
CA ASP A 521 -40.98 2.07 18.20
C ASP A 521 -41.61 3.25 17.45
N VAL A 522 -40.83 4.31 17.24
CA VAL A 522 -41.25 5.49 16.47
C VAL A 522 -41.46 5.17 14.99
N LEU A 523 -40.61 4.32 14.40
CA LEU A 523 -40.72 3.94 12.99
C LEU A 523 -41.78 2.87 12.74
N ARG A 524 -42.23 2.11 13.75
CA ARG A 524 -43.15 0.97 13.64
C ARG A 524 -44.37 1.25 12.75
N PRO A 525 -45.06 2.41 12.84
CA PRO A 525 -46.21 2.71 11.98
C PRO A 525 -45.86 2.85 10.48
N HIS A 526 -44.58 3.05 10.17
CA HIS A 526 -44.03 3.29 8.84
C HIS A 526 -43.22 2.10 8.30
N LEU A 527 -42.89 1.10 9.13
CA LEU A 527 -42.28 -0.17 8.72
C LEU A 527 -43.35 -1.14 8.18
N ARG A 528 -44.09 -0.72 7.15
CA ARG A 528 -45.21 -1.49 6.58
C ARG A 528 -44.79 -2.45 5.48
N ASP A 529 -43.69 -2.15 4.80
CA ASP A 529 -43.10 -2.95 3.74
C ASP A 529 -41.77 -3.56 4.15
N HIS A 530 -41.40 -4.63 3.45
CA HIS A 530 -40.18 -5.37 3.74
C HIS A 530 -38.91 -4.57 3.37
N GLU A 531 -38.99 -3.71 2.34
CA GLU A 531 -37.87 -2.91 1.83
C GLU A 531 -37.33 -2.01 2.95
N THR A 532 -38.22 -1.36 3.68
CA THR A 532 -37.90 -0.44 4.78
C THR A 532 -37.36 -1.18 6.00
N VAL A 533 -37.92 -2.36 6.33
CA VAL A 533 -37.40 -3.26 7.39
C VAL A 533 -35.95 -3.65 7.09
N VAL A 534 -35.67 -4.12 5.88
CA VAL A 534 -34.33 -4.54 5.45
C VAL A 534 -33.36 -3.36 5.48
N ALA A 535 -33.78 -2.18 5.01
CA ALA A 535 -32.95 -0.97 5.06
C ALA A 535 -32.62 -0.55 6.51
N LEU A 536 -33.60 -0.62 7.42
CA LEU A 536 -33.39 -0.34 8.84
C LEU A 536 -32.41 -1.32 9.46
N ALA A 537 -32.62 -2.63 9.27
CA ALA A 537 -31.70 -3.66 9.76
C ALA A 537 -30.27 -3.47 9.25
N ARG A 538 -30.11 -3.13 7.96
CA ARG A 538 -28.80 -2.83 7.34
C ARG A 538 -28.11 -1.64 8.03
N SER A 539 -28.86 -0.57 8.30
CA SER A 539 -28.33 0.66 8.91
C SER A 539 -27.97 0.50 10.40
N LEU A 540 -28.71 -0.36 11.13
CA LEU A 540 -28.43 -0.74 12.53
C LEU A 540 -27.34 -1.82 12.66
N GLY A 541 -27.03 -2.54 11.58
CA GLY A 541 -25.98 -3.55 11.53
C GLY A 541 -26.11 -4.59 12.66
N ARG A 542 -25.04 -4.78 13.44
CA ARG A 542 -25.02 -5.77 14.54
C ARG A 542 -25.97 -5.42 15.69
N ARG A 543 -26.40 -4.17 15.82
CA ARG A 543 -27.33 -3.77 16.89
C ARG A 543 -28.75 -4.27 16.64
N ALA A 544 -29.09 -4.55 15.38
CA ALA A 544 -30.36 -5.17 15.01
C ALA A 544 -30.55 -6.57 15.62
N PHE A 545 -29.46 -7.27 15.99
CA PHE A 545 -29.53 -8.65 16.50
C PHE A 545 -30.32 -8.74 17.82
N ALA A 546 -30.29 -7.69 18.64
CA ALA A 546 -30.95 -7.65 19.94
C ALA A 546 -32.42 -7.19 19.87
N LEU A 547 -32.95 -6.90 18.68
CA LEU A 547 -34.31 -6.38 18.48
C LEU A 547 -35.21 -7.50 17.95
N ALA A 548 -35.93 -8.20 18.85
CA ALA A 548 -36.74 -9.36 18.52
C ALA A 548 -37.75 -9.06 17.40
N ASP A 549 -38.55 -8.00 17.54
CA ASP A 549 -39.57 -7.62 16.54
C ASP A 549 -38.95 -7.38 15.15
N LEU A 550 -37.78 -6.74 15.08
CA LEU A 550 -37.08 -6.51 13.81
C LEU A 550 -36.50 -7.82 13.24
N GLN A 551 -36.08 -8.76 14.10
CA GLN A 551 -35.67 -10.10 13.65
C GLN A 551 -36.85 -10.91 13.12
N ASP A 552 -38.04 -10.74 13.70
CA ASP A 552 -39.28 -11.37 13.23
C ASP A 552 -39.76 -10.75 11.92
N ASP A 553 -39.68 -9.42 11.77
CA ASP A 553 -39.95 -8.75 10.49
C ASP A 553 -38.96 -9.17 9.39
N LEU A 554 -37.68 -9.34 9.74
CA LEU A 554 -36.68 -9.87 8.81
C LEU A 554 -37.01 -11.31 8.41
N ARG A 555 -37.42 -12.16 9.35
CA ARG A 555 -37.88 -13.52 9.07
C ARG A 555 -39.09 -13.48 8.12
N ALA A 556 -40.08 -12.62 8.38
CA ALA A 556 -41.22 -12.43 7.48
C ALA A 556 -40.76 -11.95 6.09
N ALA A 557 -39.83 -10.98 6.01
CA ALA A 557 -39.26 -10.54 4.74
C ALA A 557 -38.54 -11.67 3.98
N VAL A 558 -37.85 -12.58 4.69
CA VAL A 558 -37.27 -13.77 4.07
C VAL A 558 -38.35 -14.64 3.43
N LEU A 559 -39.50 -14.82 4.08
CA LEU A 559 -40.57 -15.73 3.66
C LEU A 559 -41.57 -15.12 2.66
N ASP A 560 -41.78 -13.81 2.69
CA ASP A 560 -42.90 -13.17 2.00
C ASP A 560 -42.47 -12.13 0.94
N ALA A 561 -41.30 -11.47 1.10
CA ALA A 561 -40.87 -10.40 0.18
C ALA A 561 -40.60 -10.88 -1.26
N ARG A 562 -40.53 -9.96 -2.23
CA ARG A 562 -40.11 -10.30 -3.60
C ARG A 562 -38.58 -10.38 -3.71
N GLU A 563 -38.08 -11.17 -4.65
CA GLU A 563 -36.67 -11.15 -5.03
C GLU A 563 -36.30 -9.80 -5.68
N PRO A 564 -35.08 -9.25 -5.46
CA PRO A 564 -33.94 -9.82 -4.73
C PRO A 564 -33.95 -9.58 -3.20
N LEU A 565 -34.98 -8.92 -2.67
CA LEU A 565 -35.01 -8.44 -1.28
C LEU A 565 -35.03 -9.59 -0.26
N ALA A 566 -35.74 -10.68 -0.57
CA ALA A 566 -35.79 -11.87 0.28
C ALA A 566 -34.40 -12.46 0.56
N ARG A 567 -33.52 -12.51 -0.46
CA ARG A 567 -32.12 -12.96 -0.31
C ARG A 567 -31.30 -12.03 0.57
N GLU A 568 -31.52 -10.73 0.45
CA GLU A 568 -30.84 -9.77 1.31
C GLU A 568 -31.31 -9.86 2.77
N ALA A 569 -32.61 -9.98 2.99
CA ALA A 569 -33.18 -10.21 4.32
C ALA A 569 -32.58 -11.47 4.96
N ALA A 570 -32.41 -12.55 4.18
CA ALA A 570 -31.83 -13.79 4.68
C ALA A 570 -30.36 -13.61 5.08
N ALA A 571 -29.59 -12.85 4.30
CA ALA A 571 -28.20 -12.53 4.63
C ALA A 571 -28.08 -11.74 5.94
N LEU A 572 -28.97 -10.76 6.17
CA LEU A 572 -29.00 -9.97 7.41
C LEU A 572 -29.49 -10.79 8.60
N TRP A 573 -30.52 -11.60 8.44
CA TRP A 573 -31.10 -12.42 9.50
C TRP A 573 -30.17 -13.56 9.93
N LEU A 574 -29.41 -14.14 9.00
CA LEU A 574 -28.37 -15.13 9.29
C LEU A 574 -27.04 -14.49 9.73
N ALA A 575 -26.92 -13.16 9.74
CA ALA A 575 -25.68 -12.51 10.12
C ALA A 575 -25.33 -12.67 11.62
N ASP A 576 -26.33 -12.86 12.49
CA ASP A 576 -26.10 -13.16 13.90
C ASP A 576 -25.50 -14.58 14.07
N PRO A 577 -24.25 -14.74 14.55
CA PRO A 577 -23.63 -16.05 14.66
C PRO A 577 -24.25 -16.96 15.72
N ALA A 578 -24.98 -16.44 16.71
CA ALA A 578 -25.50 -17.25 17.82
C ALA A 578 -26.65 -18.19 17.38
N PRO A 579 -27.76 -17.70 16.80
CA PRO A 579 -28.87 -18.55 16.34
C PRO A 579 -28.70 -19.02 14.88
N ARG A 580 -27.58 -18.69 14.21
CA ARG A 580 -27.39 -18.94 12.78
C ARG A 580 -27.67 -20.38 12.35
N GLU A 581 -27.16 -21.33 13.13
CA GLU A 581 -27.27 -22.76 12.79
C GLU A 581 -28.71 -23.28 12.90
N GLU A 582 -29.46 -22.74 13.86
CA GLU A 582 -30.88 -23.07 14.09
C GLU A 582 -31.76 -22.38 13.03
N ARG A 583 -31.54 -21.09 12.77
CA ARG A 583 -32.26 -20.33 11.73
C ARG A 583 -32.06 -20.90 10.33
N ALA A 584 -30.84 -21.33 9.99
CA ALA A 584 -30.58 -21.95 8.69
C ALA A 584 -31.33 -23.30 8.56
N ALA A 585 -31.40 -24.09 9.64
CA ALA A 585 -32.18 -25.33 9.64
C ALA A 585 -33.68 -25.06 9.58
N GLU A 586 -34.15 -24.01 10.26
CA GLU A 586 -35.54 -23.55 10.21
C GLU A 586 -35.94 -23.15 8.79
N LEU A 587 -35.12 -22.39 8.08
CA LEU A 587 -35.39 -22.02 6.67
C LEU A 587 -35.46 -23.25 5.77
N LEU A 588 -34.55 -24.21 5.93
CA LEU A 588 -34.56 -25.43 5.14
C LEU A 588 -35.78 -26.31 5.42
N ALA A 589 -36.25 -26.33 6.66
CA ALA A 589 -37.46 -27.05 7.03
C ALA A 589 -38.72 -26.37 6.46
N ALA A 590 -38.73 -25.03 6.38
CA ALA A 590 -39.82 -24.27 5.79
C ALA A 590 -39.83 -24.34 4.25
N ASP A 591 -38.66 -24.26 3.62
CA ASP A 591 -38.48 -24.37 2.18
C ASP A 591 -37.09 -24.96 1.85
N ALA A 592 -37.09 -26.16 1.26
CA ALA A 592 -35.87 -26.85 0.88
C ALA A 592 -34.99 -26.05 -0.11
N THR A 593 -35.60 -25.16 -0.92
CA THR A 593 -34.88 -24.30 -1.87
C THR A 593 -34.04 -23.24 -1.16
N ALA A 594 -34.24 -22.97 0.13
CA ALA A 594 -33.39 -22.06 0.91
C ALA A 594 -31.91 -22.47 0.93
N ILE A 595 -31.58 -23.73 0.58
CA ILE A 595 -30.21 -24.20 0.42
C ILE A 595 -29.40 -23.40 -0.62
N VAL A 596 -30.07 -22.73 -1.57
CA VAL A 596 -29.39 -21.90 -2.58
C VAL A 596 -28.76 -20.64 -1.98
N LEU A 597 -29.23 -20.22 -0.80
CA LEU A 597 -28.74 -19.04 -0.11
C LEU A 597 -27.30 -19.27 0.36
N PRO A 598 -26.33 -18.41 0.00
CA PRO A 598 -24.92 -18.63 0.32
C PRO A 598 -24.63 -18.81 1.82
N GLU A 599 -25.40 -18.16 2.70
CA GLU A 599 -25.25 -18.32 4.15
C GLU A 599 -25.78 -19.66 4.66
N VAL A 600 -26.92 -20.13 4.12
CA VAL A 600 -27.52 -21.44 4.48
C VAL A 600 -26.60 -22.57 4.02
N TRP A 601 -26.15 -22.54 2.75
CA TRP A 601 -25.21 -23.53 2.24
C TRP A 601 -23.93 -23.61 3.09
N ARG A 602 -23.35 -22.47 3.50
CA ARG A 602 -22.17 -22.46 4.38
C ARG A 602 -22.40 -23.12 5.74
N VAL A 603 -23.59 -22.95 6.31
CA VAL A 603 -23.95 -23.60 7.57
C VAL A 603 -24.08 -25.10 7.36
N VAL A 604 -24.79 -25.55 6.33
CA VAL A 604 -24.97 -26.98 6.02
C VAL A 604 -23.64 -27.64 5.69
N ALA A 605 -22.89 -27.09 4.75
CA ALA A 605 -21.57 -27.58 4.34
C ALA A 605 -20.56 -27.58 5.49
N GLY A 606 -20.66 -26.64 6.43
CA GLY A 606 -19.63 -26.38 7.41
C GLY A 606 -19.89 -26.85 8.84
N ARG A 607 -21.16 -26.89 9.27
CA ARG A 607 -21.60 -27.03 10.67
C ARG A 607 -22.72 -28.05 10.83
N ARG A 608 -23.82 -27.88 10.09
CA ARG A 608 -24.99 -28.77 10.05
C ARG A 608 -24.91 -29.78 8.92
N THR A 609 -23.81 -30.55 8.90
CA THR A 609 -23.55 -31.54 7.84
C THR A 609 -24.56 -32.69 7.85
N ASP A 610 -25.30 -32.86 8.96
CA ASP A 610 -26.47 -33.74 9.05
C ASP A 610 -27.57 -33.38 8.05
N LEU A 611 -27.71 -32.10 7.71
CA LEU A 611 -28.70 -31.61 6.75
C LEU A 611 -28.22 -31.66 5.30
N LEU A 612 -26.98 -32.10 5.05
CA LEU A 612 -26.35 -31.99 3.74
C LEU A 612 -27.02 -32.88 2.69
N GLU A 613 -27.19 -34.17 2.98
CA GLU A 613 -27.86 -35.09 2.05
C GLU A 613 -29.35 -34.74 1.90
N PRO A 614 -30.14 -34.55 2.99
CA PRO A 614 -31.53 -34.14 2.87
C PRO A 614 -31.74 -32.86 2.06
N ALA A 615 -30.88 -31.84 2.22
CA ALA A 615 -31.00 -30.58 1.48
C ALA A 615 -30.59 -30.69 0.01
N LEU A 616 -29.80 -31.70 -0.35
CA LEU A 616 -29.47 -32.01 -1.75
C LEU A 616 -30.54 -32.88 -2.42
N ASP A 617 -31.20 -33.74 -1.65
CA ASP A 617 -32.31 -34.61 -2.11
C ASP A 617 -33.67 -33.88 -2.17
N GLY A 618 -33.80 -32.77 -1.44
CA GLY A 618 -35.00 -31.96 -1.44
C GLY A 618 -35.34 -31.40 -2.82
N GLY A 619 -36.65 -31.20 -3.04
CA GLY A 619 -37.16 -30.59 -4.27
C GLY A 619 -36.54 -29.21 -4.53
N ARG A 620 -36.34 -28.89 -5.82
CA ARG A 620 -35.81 -27.59 -6.27
C ARG A 620 -36.90 -26.57 -6.63
N ALA A 621 -38.16 -26.98 -6.58
CA ALA A 621 -39.32 -26.12 -6.76
C ALA A 621 -39.69 -25.47 -5.42
N GLY A 622 -39.68 -24.14 -5.37
CA GLY A 622 -39.91 -23.38 -4.14
C GLY A 622 -39.56 -21.92 -4.31
N ARG A 623 -39.57 -21.17 -3.22
CA ARG A 623 -39.44 -19.71 -3.22
C ARG A 623 -38.10 -19.23 -3.77
N PHE A 624 -37.02 -19.91 -3.41
CA PHE A 624 -35.67 -19.55 -3.82
C PHE A 624 -35.19 -20.35 -5.03
N GLU A 625 -36.11 -20.97 -5.78
CA GLU A 625 -35.79 -21.74 -6.98
C GLU A 625 -34.88 -20.95 -7.94
N THR A 626 -33.83 -21.61 -8.40
CA THR A 626 -32.97 -21.12 -9.46
C THR A 626 -32.25 -22.29 -10.13
N ALA A 627 -32.28 -22.32 -11.46
CA ALA A 627 -31.54 -23.29 -12.26
C ALA A 627 -30.02 -23.06 -12.22
N GLU A 628 -29.58 -21.88 -11.77
CA GLU A 628 -28.17 -21.46 -11.79
C GLU A 628 -27.38 -21.98 -10.58
N TRP A 629 -28.06 -22.41 -9.51
CA TRP A 629 -27.37 -22.75 -8.27
C TRP A 629 -26.59 -24.06 -8.36
N VAL A 630 -25.35 -24.01 -7.87
CA VAL A 630 -24.43 -25.14 -7.74
C VAL A 630 -23.79 -25.10 -6.35
N PRO A 631 -23.63 -26.25 -5.66
CA PRO A 631 -22.93 -26.32 -4.38
C PRO A 631 -21.51 -25.71 -4.40
N GLU A 632 -21.25 -24.67 -3.61
CA GLU A 632 -19.91 -24.06 -3.48
C GLU A 632 -19.02 -24.92 -2.57
N VAL A 633 -18.07 -25.68 -3.12
CA VAL A 633 -17.13 -26.48 -2.30
C VAL A 633 -15.94 -25.63 -1.87
N ARG A 634 -15.71 -25.39 -0.56
CA ARG A 634 -14.50 -24.71 -0.09
C ARG A 634 -13.42 -25.72 0.31
N PRO A 635 -12.12 -25.34 0.28
CA PRO A 635 -11.02 -26.28 0.56
C PRO A 635 -11.06 -26.99 1.93
N ARG A 636 -11.86 -26.52 2.88
CA ARG A 636 -11.98 -27.09 4.23
C ARG A 636 -13.16 -28.04 4.38
N ASP A 637 -14.15 -27.98 3.49
CA ASP A 637 -15.44 -28.64 3.69
C ASP A 637 -15.35 -30.15 3.47
N PRO A 638 -14.64 -30.68 2.44
CA PRO A 638 -14.51 -32.13 2.26
C PRO A 638 -13.85 -32.83 3.45
N GLY A 639 -13.03 -32.12 4.23
CA GLY A 639 -12.44 -32.65 5.46
C GLY A 639 -13.41 -32.80 6.64
N ARG A 640 -14.68 -32.38 6.48
CA ARG A 640 -15.77 -32.43 7.47
C ARG A 640 -16.88 -33.40 7.09
N TRP A 641 -16.96 -33.79 5.82
CA TRP A 641 -18.02 -34.65 5.28
C TRP A 641 -17.69 -36.13 5.42
N THR A 642 -18.70 -36.98 5.48
CA THR A 642 -18.56 -38.44 5.37
C THR A 642 -18.30 -38.83 3.91
N PRO A 643 -17.85 -40.08 3.62
CA PRO A 643 -17.74 -40.58 2.26
C PRO A 643 -19.06 -40.51 1.48
N ALA A 644 -20.19 -40.87 2.11
CA ALA A 644 -21.52 -40.79 1.49
C ALA A 644 -21.87 -39.34 1.09
N GLN A 645 -21.62 -38.39 2.01
CA GLN A 645 -21.84 -36.96 1.75
C GLN A 645 -20.96 -36.43 0.61
N ILE A 646 -19.69 -36.86 0.53
CA ILE A 646 -18.79 -36.50 -0.57
C ILE A 646 -19.34 -37.02 -1.89
N GLU A 647 -19.76 -38.28 -1.95
CA GLU A 647 -20.30 -38.87 -3.18
C GLU A 647 -21.64 -38.23 -3.58
N ARG A 648 -22.47 -37.83 -2.62
CA ARG A 648 -23.70 -37.11 -2.93
C ARG A 648 -23.43 -35.73 -3.52
N VAL A 649 -22.51 -34.96 -2.93
CA VAL A 649 -22.07 -33.67 -3.51
C VAL A 649 -21.43 -33.89 -4.88
N ARG A 650 -20.59 -34.92 -5.04
CA ARG A 650 -19.98 -35.25 -6.34
C ARG A 650 -21.05 -35.51 -7.39
N ALA A 651 -22.08 -36.30 -7.07
CA ALA A 651 -23.16 -36.60 -7.99
C ALA A 651 -23.91 -35.33 -8.43
N GLU A 652 -24.22 -34.43 -7.51
CA GLU A 652 -24.86 -33.14 -7.81
C GLU A 652 -23.98 -32.26 -8.70
N LEU A 653 -22.68 -32.13 -8.38
CA LEU A 653 -21.74 -31.37 -9.20
C LEU A 653 -21.58 -31.99 -10.59
N ALA A 654 -21.37 -33.29 -10.68
CA ALA A 654 -21.21 -34.00 -11.95
C ALA A 654 -22.47 -33.92 -12.82
N SER A 655 -23.67 -33.93 -12.22
CA SER A 655 -24.93 -33.66 -12.92
C SER A 655 -24.98 -32.22 -13.42
N ALA A 656 -24.60 -31.25 -12.59
CA ALA A 656 -24.60 -29.84 -12.98
C ALA A 656 -23.63 -29.54 -14.12
N VAL A 657 -22.46 -30.20 -14.18
CA VAL A 657 -21.54 -30.06 -15.32
C VAL A 657 -22.15 -30.60 -16.63
N ARG A 658 -22.92 -31.71 -16.56
CA ARG A 658 -23.55 -32.34 -17.74
C ARG A 658 -24.82 -31.65 -18.24
N ASP A 659 -25.42 -30.78 -17.42
CA ASP A 659 -26.68 -30.12 -17.76
C ASP A 659 -26.44 -28.88 -18.62
N GLU A 660 -26.56 -29.04 -19.94
CA GLU A 660 -26.37 -27.98 -20.94
C GLU A 660 -27.38 -26.82 -20.79
N ARG A 661 -28.49 -27.02 -20.06
CA ARG A 661 -29.48 -25.96 -19.81
C ARG A 661 -28.98 -24.94 -18.77
N ARG A 662 -27.92 -25.28 -18.02
CA ARG A 662 -27.36 -24.39 -16.99
C ARG A 662 -26.41 -23.35 -17.60
N PRO A 663 -26.31 -22.15 -17.00
CA PRO A 663 -25.33 -21.15 -17.41
C PRO A 663 -23.89 -21.67 -17.34
N ALA A 664 -23.04 -21.19 -18.25
CA ALA A 664 -21.63 -21.60 -18.33
C ALA A 664 -20.88 -21.40 -16.99
N ASP A 665 -21.09 -20.27 -16.31
CA ASP A 665 -20.45 -19.97 -15.03
C ASP A 665 -20.81 -20.98 -13.93
N ALA A 666 -22.06 -21.46 -13.90
CA ALA A 666 -22.50 -22.49 -12.97
C ALA A 666 -21.79 -23.83 -13.26
N ARG A 667 -21.70 -24.22 -14.53
CA ARG A 667 -20.99 -25.43 -14.97
C ARG A 667 -19.49 -25.35 -14.65
N ILE A 668 -18.86 -24.19 -14.88
CA ILE A 668 -17.44 -23.92 -14.50
C ILE A 668 -17.26 -24.01 -12.98
N GLY A 669 -18.18 -23.42 -12.21
CA GLY A 669 -18.18 -23.53 -10.75
C GLY A 669 -18.28 -24.97 -10.26
N ALA A 670 -19.09 -25.79 -10.93
CA ALA A 670 -19.23 -27.22 -10.63
C ALA A 670 -17.94 -28.00 -10.91
N VAL A 671 -17.29 -27.75 -12.06
CA VAL A 671 -15.97 -28.32 -12.40
C VAL A 671 -14.92 -27.94 -11.34
N GLY A 672 -14.88 -26.67 -10.94
CA GLY A 672 -14.00 -26.20 -9.86
C GLY A 672 -14.29 -26.85 -8.51
N GLY A 673 -15.55 -27.17 -8.23
CA GLY A 673 -15.98 -27.92 -7.05
C GLY A 673 -15.48 -29.36 -7.04
N LEU A 674 -15.61 -30.08 -8.17
CA LEU A 674 -15.14 -31.46 -8.34
C LEU A 674 -13.63 -31.58 -8.03
N GLY A 675 -12.81 -30.64 -8.50
CA GLY A 675 -11.37 -30.63 -8.24
C GLY A 675 -10.97 -30.47 -6.77
N ARG A 676 -11.89 -30.02 -5.91
CA ARG A 676 -11.65 -29.90 -4.46
C ARG A 676 -12.08 -31.15 -3.69
N LEU A 677 -12.85 -32.05 -4.31
CA LEU A 677 -13.29 -33.29 -3.69
C LEU A 677 -12.18 -34.35 -3.74
N PRO A 678 -12.07 -35.21 -2.71
CA PRO A 678 -11.23 -36.40 -2.79
C PRO A 678 -11.58 -37.25 -4.00
N GLY A 679 -10.61 -37.76 -4.77
CA GLY A 679 -10.87 -38.57 -5.96
C GLY A 679 -11.40 -37.81 -7.19
N GLY A 680 -11.59 -36.49 -7.10
CA GLY A 680 -12.14 -35.67 -8.19
C GLY A 680 -11.32 -35.65 -9.48
N LEU A 681 -10.06 -36.11 -9.46
CA LEU A 681 -9.25 -36.23 -10.67
C LEU A 681 -9.91 -37.11 -11.73
N GLY A 682 -10.54 -38.22 -11.31
CA GLY A 682 -11.22 -39.14 -12.24
C GLY A 682 -12.39 -38.49 -12.97
N ASP A 683 -13.11 -37.58 -12.29
CA ASP A 683 -14.21 -36.83 -12.90
C ASP A 683 -13.70 -35.79 -13.90
N LEU A 684 -12.55 -35.17 -13.63
CA LEU A 684 -12.03 -34.04 -14.41
C LEU A 684 -11.28 -34.45 -15.69
N VAL A 685 -10.60 -35.61 -15.69
CA VAL A 685 -9.81 -36.07 -16.85
C VAL A 685 -10.66 -36.18 -18.12
N PRO A 686 -11.87 -36.79 -18.10
CA PRO A 686 -12.75 -36.81 -19.28
C PRO A 686 -13.09 -35.41 -19.80
N TRP A 687 -13.36 -34.44 -18.93
CA TRP A 687 -13.69 -33.07 -19.31
C TRP A 687 -12.49 -32.33 -19.92
N ALA A 688 -11.29 -32.53 -19.39
CA ALA A 688 -10.07 -31.92 -19.94
C ALA A 688 -9.80 -32.36 -21.40
N GLY A 689 -10.24 -33.57 -21.77
CA GLY A 689 -10.11 -34.15 -23.11
C GLY A 689 -11.18 -33.73 -24.12
N ARG A 690 -12.29 -33.11 -23.71
CA ARG A 690 -13.38 -32.70 -24.61
C ARG A 690 -12.92 -31.65 -25.61
N GLU A 691 -13.28 -31.77 -26.89
CA GLU A 691 -12.94 -30.79 -27.95
C GLU A 691 -14.10 -29.84 -28.27
N ASP A 692 -15.32 -30.36 -28.17
CA ASP A 692 -16.62 -29.72 -28.33
C ASP A 692 -16.91 -28.64 -27.28
N GLU A 693 -16.35 -28.76 -26.06
CA GLU A 693 -16.58 -27.82 -24.96
C GLU A 693 -15.29 -27.19 -24.42
N PRO A 694 -14.63 -26.28 -25.17
CA PRO A 694 -13.31 -25.78 -24.83
C PRO A 694 -13.24 -25.04 -23.48
N VAL A 695 -14.29 -24.29 -23.12
CA VAL A 695 -14.34 -23.53 -21.86
C VAL A 695 -14.35 -24.44 -20.64
N LEU A 696 -15.13 -25.54 -20.66
CA LEU A 696 -15.16 -26.50 -19.56
C LEU A 696 -13.90 -27.36 -19.51
N ALA A 697 -13.32 -27.68 -20.67
CA ALA A 697 -12.03 -28.37 -20.72
C ALA A 697 -10.91 -27.53 -20.08
N GLU A 698 -10.89 -26.21 -20.32
CA GLU A 698 -9.95 -25.30 -19.66
C GLU A 698 -10.23 -25.20 -18.15
N ALA A 699 -11.48 -25.03 -17.74
CA ALA A 699 -11.85 -25.04 -16.32
C ALA A 699 -11.45 -26.36 -15.61
N ALA A 700 -11.56 -27.49 -16.30
CA ALA A 700 -11.16 -28.79 -15.78
C ALA A 700 -9.63 -28.87 -15.57
N LEU A 701 -8.84 -28.37 -16.52
CA LEU A 701 -7.38 -28.28 -16.38
C LEU A 701 -6.96 -27.40 -15.20
N GLU A 702 -7.65 -26.28 -14.96
CA GLU A 702 -7.41 -25.45 -13.77
C GLU A 702 -7.76 -26.20 -12.48
N ALA A 703 -8.90 -26.89 -12.45
CA ALA A 703 -9.36 -27.66 -11.29
C ALA A 703 -8.45 -28.85 -10.97
N ILE A 704 -7.88 -29.51 -11.98
CA ILE A 704 -6.92 -30.63 -11.84
C ILE A 704 -5.72 -30.23 -10.98
N ALA A 705 -5.28 -28.97 -11.03
CA ALA A 705 -4.15 -28.48 -10.23
C ALA A 705 -4.37 -28.59 -8.71
N ALA A 706 -5.63 -28.62 -8.27
CA ALA A 706 -6.02 -28.71 -6.87
C ALA A 706 -6.42 -30.14 -6.43
N ALA A 707 -6.36 -31.12 -7.34
CA ALA A 707 -6.75 -32.50 -7.07
C ALA A 707 -5.88 -33.15 -5.98
N ASP A 708 -6.42 -34.16 -5.31
CA ASP A 708 -5.80 -34.80 -4.16
C ASP A 708 -4.70 -35.82 -4.51
N ARG A 709 -4.51 -36.13 -5.79
CA ARG A 709 -3.41 -36.95 -6.34
C ARG A 709 -2.51 -36.10 -7.25
N PRO A 710 -1.70 -35.18 -6.69
CA PRO A 710 -1.01 -34.15 -7.47
C PRO A 710 0.02 -34.71 -8.47
N ALA A 711 0.65 -35.85 -8.18
CA ALA A 711 1.60 -36.47 -9.11
C ALA A 711 0.92 -36.98 -10.39
N GLU A 712 -0.28 -37.56 -10.28
CA GLU A 712 -1.07 -38.02 -11.43
C GLU A 712 -1.72 -36.84 -12.16
N ALA A 713 -2.22 -35.87 -11.41
CA ALA A 713 -2.70 -34.61 -11.98
C ALA A 713 -1.63 -33.91 -12.83
N LEU A 714 -0.38 -33.87 -12.37
CA LEU A 714 0.73 -33.30 -13.13
C LEU A 714 0.98 -34.03 -14.46
N ALA A 715 0.86 -35.37 -14.48
CA ALA A 715 1.00 -36.14 -15.71
C ALA A 715 -0.08 -35.78 -16.75
N VAL A 716 -1.33 -35.61 -16.30
CA VAL A 716 -2.45 -35.14 -17.15
C VAL A 716 -2.18 -33.73 -17.67
N LEU A 717 -1.74 -32.81 -16.81
CA LEU A 717 -1.41 -31.44 -17.24
C LEU A 717 -0.28 -31.42 -18.28
N LEU A 718 0.75 -32.25 -18.12
CA LEU A 718 1.85 -32.37 -19.09
C LEU A 718 1.41 -32.92 -20.45
N LEU A 719 0.44 -33.85 -20.46
CA LEU A 719 -0.17 -34.34 -21.69
C LEU A 719 -0.85 -33.19 -22.45
N HIS A 720 -1.72 -32.43 -21.78
CA HIS A 720 -2.43 -31.31 -22.38
C HIS A 720 -1.55 -30.09 -22.66
N ALA A 721 -0.41 -29.95 -21.97
CA ALA A 721 0.57 -28.91 -22.24
C ALA A 721 1.17 -28.98 -23.65
N ARG A 722 1.05 -30.12 -24.34
CA ARG A 722 1.49 -30.33 -25.73
C ARG A 722 0.41 -29.95 -26.76
N GLY A 723 -0.85 -29.90 -26.37
CA GLY A 723 -2.01 -29.66 -27.24
C GLY A 723 -2.45 -28.19 -27.36
N PRO A 724 -3.62 -27.90 -27.96
CA PRO A 724 -4.13 -26.54 -28.14
C PRO A 724 -4.33 -25.77 -26.82
N ARG A 725 -4.66 -26.47 -25.72
CA ARG A 725 -4.88 -25.89 -24.37
C ARG A 725 -3.61 -25.71 -23.53
N SER A 726 -2.46 -25.59 -24.20
CA SER A 726 -1.15 -25.52 -23.55
C SER A 726 -1.06 -24.40 -22.52
N ALA A 727 -1.64 -23.23 -22.80
CA ALA A 727 -1.55 -22.07 -21.91
C ALA A 727 -2.13 -22.35 -20.52
N VAL A 728 -3.35 -22.92 -20.46
CA VAL A 728 -4.05 -23.24 -19.21
C VAL A 728 -3.36 -24.38 -18.47
N ALA A 729 -3.00 -25.45 -19.18
CA ALA A 729 -2.28 -26.58 -18.60
C ALA A 729 -0.93 -26.16 -17.98
N VAL A 730 -0.15 -25.33 -18.68
CA VAL A 730 1.13 -24.80 -18.20
C VAL A 730 0.93 -23.89 -16.98
N ALA A 731 -0.12 -23.06 -16.95
CA ALA A 731 -0.43 -22.24 -15.77
C ALA A 731 -0.78 -23.09 -14.55
N ALA A 732 -1.53 -24.18 -14.75
CA ALA A 732 -1.93 -25.13 -13.72
C ALA A 732 -0.78 -25.99 -13.15
N MET A 733 0.30 -26.20 -13.91
CA MET A 733 1.47 -26.99 -13.47
C MET A 733 2.11 -26.44 -12.20
N GLY A 734 2.13 -25.11 -12.01
CA GLY A 734 2.79 -24.45 -10.88
C GLY A 734 2.23 -24.84 -9.51
N PRO A 735 0.95 -24.54 -9.23
CA PRO A 735 0.28 -24.94 -8.01
C PRO A 735 0.29 -26.46 -7.78
N CYS A 736 0.12 -27.25 -8.86
CA CYS A 736 0.13 -28.71 -8.80
C CYS A 736 1.51 -29.24 -8.33
N SER A 737 2.59 -28.81 -8.99
CA SER A 737 3.97 -29.22 -8.69
C SER A 737 4.38 -28.86 -7.25
N ALA A 738 3.88 -27.75 -6.70
CA ALA A 738 4.15 -27.35 -5.32
C ALA A 738 3.60 -28.33 -4.26
N SER A 739 2.74 -29.27 -4.67
CA SER A 739 2.14 -30.33 -3.86
C SER A 739 2.70 -31.72 -4.17
N VAL A 740 3.56 -31.87 -5.19
CA VAL A 740 4.21 -33.15 -5.55
C VAL A 740 5.50 -33.34 -4.73
N PRO A 741 5.73 -34.53 -4.14
CA PRO A 741 6.99 -34.84 -3.46
C PRO A 741 8.21 -34.64 -4.40
N PRO A 742 9.30 -33.99 -3.95
CA PRO A 742 10.47 -33.71 -4.79
C PRO A 742 11.07 -34.94 -5.49
N SER A 743 11.09 -36.10 -4.83
CA SER A 743 11.58 -37.37 -5.40
C SER A 743 10.85 -37.78 -6.68
N ARG A 744 9.54 -37.54 -6.75
CA ARG A 744 8.68 -37.84 -7.90
C ARG A 744 8.65 -36.70 -8.91
N LEU A 745 8.81 -35.46 -8.44
CA LEU A 745 8.73 -34.27 -9.28
C LEU A 745 9.97 -34.08 -10.16
N GLY A 746 11.16 -34.36 -9.64
CA GLY A 746 12.43 -34.14 -10.34
C GLY A 746 12.51 -34.81 -11.72
N PRO A 747 12.34 -36.14 -11.82
CA PRO A 747 12.36 -36.86 -13.09
C PRO A 747 11.34 -36.33 -14.10
N VAL A 748 10.10 -36.09 -13.64
CA VAL A 748 9.00 -35.61 -14.48
C VAL A 748 9.31 -34.25 -15.10
N LEU A 749 9.90 -33.32 -14.33
CA LEU A 749 10.29 -32.01 -14.85
C LEU A 749 11.53 -32.07 -15.74
N ALA A 750 12.46 -32.98 -15.45
CA ALA A 750 13.64 -33.20 -16.30
C ALA A 750 13.22 -33.69 -17.69
N ASP A 751 12.33 -34.68 -17.74
CA ASP A 751 11.78 -35.22 -18.99
C ASP A 751 10.99 -34.14 -19.75
N ALA A 752 10.18 -33.35 -19.05
CA ALA A 752 9.43 -32.25 -19.64
C ALA A 752 10.33 -31.16 -20.24
N LEU A 753 11.52 -30.90 -19.66
CA LEU A 753 12.49 -29.94 -20.17
C LEU A 753 13.25 -30.48 -21.40
N ALA A 754 13.68 -31.74 -21.32
CA ALA A 754 14.50 -32.40 -22.33
C ALA A 754 13.71 -32.83 -23.58
N GLY A 755 12.41 -33.11 -23.44
CA GLY A 755 11.55 -33.58 -24.53
C GLY A 755 11.56 -32.67 -25.76
N ARG A 756 12.09 -33.18 -26.88
CA ARG A 756 12.23 -32.42 -28.14
C ARG A 756 10.89 -32.14 -28.82
N ASP A 757 9.94 -33.06 -28.69
CA ASP A 757 8.57 -32.94 -29.24
C ASP A 757 7.62 -32.13 -28.34
N GLY A 758 8.11 -31.60 -27.20
CA GLY A 758 7.33 -30.79 -26.28
C GLY A 758 7.22 -29.32 -26.69
N LYS A 759 6.08 -28.69 -26.43
CA LYS A 759 5.89 -27.25 -26.65
C LYS A 759 6.89 -26.41 -25.85
N VAL A 760 7.42 -25.37 -26.48
CA VAL A 760 8.38 -24.41 -25.89
C VAL A 760 7.87 -23.81 -24.56
N THR A 761 6.58 -23.50 -24.46
CA THR A 761 5.95 -22.97 -23.24
C THR A 761 6.04 -23.92 -22.05
N ALA A 762 5.78 -25.21 -22.25
CA ALA A 762 5.86 -26.23 -21.22
C ALA A 762 7.30 -26.47 -20.75
N ARG A 763 8.24 -26.55 -21.71
CA ARG A 763 9.68 -26.68 -21.44
C ARG A 763 10.21 -25.50 -20.62
N LYS A 764 9.79 -24.27 -20.96
CA LYS A 764 10.13 -23.05 -20.19
C LYS A 764 9.60 -23.11 -18.76
N GLU A 765 8.36 -23.56 -18.55
CA GLU A 765 7.81 -23.69 -17.20
C GLU A 765 8.49 -24.81 -16.41
N ALA A 766 8.85 -25.92 -17.03
CA ALA A 766 9.65 -26.97 -16.39
C ALA A 766 10.98 -26.43 -15.84
N ALA A 767 11.72 -25.64 -16.63
CA ALA A 767 12.94 -24.97 -16.17
C ALA A 767 12.70 -24.05 -14.96
N ARG A 768 11.62 -23.26 -14.99
CA ARG A 768 11.24 -22.38 -13.86
C ARG A 768 10.84 -23.16 -12.63
N LEU A 769 10.16 -24.30 -12.79
CA LEU A 769 9.73 -25.15 -11.68
C LEU A 769 10.90 -25.85 -11.00
N LEU A 770 11.87 -26.34 -11.77
CA LEU A 770 13.12 -26.93 -11.25
C LEU A 770 13.84 -25.94 -10.32
N GLU A 771 13.98 -24.68 -10.74
CA GLU A 771 14.56 -23.62 -9.92
C GLU A 771 13.67 -23.25 -8.73
N ARG A 772 12.39 -22.98 -8.95
CA ARG A 772 11.48 -22.45 -7.92
C ARG A 772 11.26 -23.43 -6.78
N LEU A 773 11.14 -24.73 -7.09
CA LEU A 773 10.82 -25.78 -6.13
C LEU A 773 12.05 -26.49 -5.58
N ARG A 774 13.22 -26.27 -6.21
CA ARG A 774 14.52 -26.82 -5.79
C ARG A 774 14.46 -28.32 -5.59
N VAL A 775 14.01 -29.04 -6.63
CA VAL A 775 14.02 -30.51 -6.61
C VAL A 775 15.48 -31.01 -6.57
N PRO A 776 15.73 -32.20 -6.00
CA PRO A 776 17.06 -32.82 -6.04
C PRO A 776 17.63 -32.83 -7.46
N ALA A 777 18.93 -32.54 -7.60
CA ALA A 777 19.66 -32.46 -8.88
C ALA A 777 19.11 -31.42 -9.90
N ALA A 778 18.31 -30.43 -9.47
CA ALA A 778 17.78 -29.39 -10.35
C ALA A 778 18.87 -28.64 -11.14
N ALA A 779 19.99 -28.30 -10.48
CA ALA A 779 21.12 -27.63 -11.13
C ALA A 779 21.73 -28.51 -12.22
N ASP A 780 21.94 -29.80 -11.95
CA ASP A 780 22.49 -30.74 -12.95
C ASP A 780 21.56 -30.89 -14.16
N VAL A 781 20.24 -30.94 -13.95
CA VAL A 781 19.25 -31.00 -15.04
C VAL A 781 19.30 -29.73 -15.89
N LEU A 782 19.36 -28.56 -15.27
CA LEU A 782 19.41 -27.28 -15.98
C LEU A 782 20.74 -27.09 -16.72
N LEU A 783 21.87 -27.49 -16.13
CA LEU A 783 23.19 -27.43 -16.76
C LEU A 783 23.28 -28.40 -17.95
N ARG A 784 22.75 -29.63 -17.83
CA ARG A 784 22.67 -30.54 -18.98
C ARG A 784 21.83 -29.97 -20.12
N ALA A 785 20.70 -29.36 -19.80
CA ALA A 785 19.87 -28.69 -20.81
C ALA A 785 20.61 -27.50 -21.44
N TRP A 786 21.33 -26.71 -20.64
CA TRP A 786 22.15 -25.60 -21.13
C TRP A 786 23.19 -26.05 -22.15
N SER A 787 23.88 -27.17 -21.88
CA SER A 787 24.91 -27.70 -22.76
C SER A 787 24.38 -28.36 -24.04
N ASP A 788 23.07 -28.58 -24.19
CA ASP A 788 22.49 -29.13 -25.42
C ASP A 788 22.53 -28.09 -26.56
N PRO A 789 23.30 -28.31 -27.65
CA PRO A 789 23.33 -27.38 -28.79
C PRO A 789 21.97 -27.22 -29.46
N GLY A 790 21.11 -28.25 -29.39
CA GLY A 790 19.77 -28.26 -29.96
C GLY A 790 18.69 -27.57 -29.09
N LEU A 791 19.05 -26.98 -27.94
CA LEU A 791 18.06 -26.33 -27.07
C LEU A 791 17.47 -25.07 -27.74
N HIS A 792 16.15 -25.04 -27.88
CA HIS A 792 15.42 -23.92 -28.45
C HIS A 792 15.72 -22.59 -27.73
N ARG A 793 15.92 -21.50 -28.48
CA ARG A 793 16.35 -20.18 -27.96
C ARG A 793 15.56 -19.69 -26.74
N ASP A 794 14.24 -19.77 -26.76
CA ASP A 794 13.40 -19.26 -25.67
C ASP A 794 13.41 -20.17 -24.44
N VAL A 795 13.70 -21.47 -24.63
CA VAL A 795 13.90 -22.41 -23.53
C VAL A 795 15.28 -22.15 -22.91
N ARG A 796 16.31 -21.89 -23.72
CA ARG A 796 17.65 -21.47 -23.27
C ARG A 796 17.58 -20.21 -22.40
N VAL A 797 16.79 -19.21 -22.78
CA VAL A 797 16.54 -18.02 -21.94
C VAL A 797 15.89 -18.37 -20.60
N ALA A 798 14.94 -19.31 -20.57
CA ALA A 798 14.31 -19.76 -19.33
C ALA A 798 15.27 -20.56 -18.43
N VAL A 799 16.12 -21.41 -19.02
CA VAL A 799 17.18 -22.14 -18.32
C VAL A 799 18.21 -21.16 -17.75
N ALA A 800 18.63 -20.15 -18.51
CA ALA A 800 19.52 -19.10 -17.99
C ALA A 800 18.89 -18.32 -16.83
N ALA A 801 17.61 -17.96 -16.95
CA ALA A 801 16.88 -17.28 -15.89
C ALA A 801 16.78 -18.13 -14.61
N ALA A 802 16.70 -19.46 -14.76
CA ALA A 802 16.71 -20.44 -13.67
C ALA A 802 18.11 -20.58 -13.05
N LEU A 803 19.15 -20.86 -13.84
CA LEU A 803 20.55 -20.98 -13.37
C LEU A 803 21.03 -19.73 -12.64
N ARG A 804 20.62 -18.55 -13.11
CA ARG A 804 20.90 -17.26 -12.46
C ARG A 804 20.42 -17.19 -11.00
N ARG A 805 19.41 -17.98 -10.62
CA ARG A 805 18.86 -18.05 -9.26
C ARG A 805 19.49 -19.18 -8.43
N MET A 806 20.54 -19.82 -8.93
CA MET A 806 21.29 -20.87 -8.25
C MET A 806 22.79 -20.50 -8.14
N PRO A 807 23.15 -19.27 -7.72
CA PRO A 807 24.55 -18.82 -7.70
C PRO A 807 25.45 -19.61 -6.73
N GLU A 808 24.85 -20.34 -5.79
CA GLU A 808 25.55 -21.24 -4.87
C GLU A 808 26.17 -22.46 -5.56
N ASP A 809 25.71 -22.82 -6.76
CA ASP A 809 26.39 -23.80 -7.62
C ASP A 809 27.40 -23.04 -8.51
N PRO A 810 28.73 -23.21 -8.30
CA PRO A 810 29.73 -22.45 -9.04
C PRO A 810 29.67 -22.69 -10.55
N ARG A 811 29.15 -23.85 -10.99
CA ARG A 811 28.99 -24.18 -12.41
C ARG A 811 27.91 -23.32 -13.07
N ALA A 812 26.92 -22.83 -12.31
CA ALA A 812 25.81 -22.06 -12.86
C ALA A 812 26.28 -20.70 -13.42
N VAL A 813 27.03 -19.92 -12.65
CA VAL A 813 27.54 -18.61 -13.12
C VAL A 813 28.57 -18.78 -14.23
N ALA A 814 29.41 -19.82 -14.15
CA ALA A 814 30.36 -20.16 -15.21
C ALA A 814 29.65 -20.47 -16.54
N ALA A 815 28.62 -21.32 -16.53
CA ALA A 815 27.84 -21.66 -17.71
C ALA A 815 27.13 -20.44 -18.33
N LEU A 816 26.65 -19.50 -17.50
CA LEU A 816 26.06 -18.26 -17.99
C LEU A 816 27.06 -17.36 -18.74
N GLY A 817 28.37 -17.59 -18.60
CA GLY A 817 29.40 -16.91 -19.39
C GLY A 817 29.21 -17.08 -20.90
N ASP A 818 28.72 -18.25 -21.34
CA ASP A 818 28.46 -18.55 -22.75
C ASP A 818 27.38 -17.64 -23.37
N ALA A 819 26.57 -16.98 -22.54
CA ALA A 819 25.59 -15.99 -22.97
C ALA A 819 26.21 -14.72 -23.57
N ALA A 820 27.49 -14.47 -23.32
CA ALA A 820 28.28 -13.40 -23.94
C ALA A 820 29.08 -13.88 -25.16
N GLY A 821 28.98 -15.16 -25.54
CA GLY A 821 29.70 -15.75 -26.67
C GLY A 821 28.79 -16.60 -27.56
N PRO A 822 28.94 -17.94 -27.57
CA PRO A 822 28.27 -18.83 -28.54
C PRO A 822 26.74 -18.83 -28.46
N HIS A 823 26.16 -18.32 -27.38
CA HIS A 823 24.70 -18.24 -27.18
C HIS A 823 24.17 -16.80 -27.12
N ALA A 824 24.99 -15.81 -27.48
CA ALA A 824 24.62 -14.41 -27.42
C ALA A 824 23.33 -14.10 -28.20
N SER A 825 22.39 -13.44 -27.53
CA SER A 825 21.15 -12.95 -28.14
C SER A 825 20.54 -11.84 -27.28
N GLU A 826 19.87 -10.87 -27.89
CA GLU A 826 19.25 -9.76 -27.15
C GLU A 826 18.34 -10.24 -25.99
N PRO A 827 17.42 -11.22 -26.17
CA PRO A 827 16.55 -11.68 -25.08
C PRO A 827 17.33 -12.27 -23.90
N LEU A 828 18.44 -12.96 -24.17
CA LEU A 828 19.28 -13.58 -23.15
C LEU A 828 20.05 -12.52 -22.36
N LEU A 829 20.73 -11.59 -23.05
CA LEU A 829 21.44 -10.46 -22.43
C LEU A 829 20.48 -9.67 -21.52
N ARG A 830 19.30 -9.31 -22.06
CA ARG A 830 18.27 -8.58 -21.29
C ARG A 830 17.79 -9.36 -20.08
N THR A 831 17.63 -10.67 -20.19
CA THR A 831 17.19 -11.52 -19.08
C THR A 831 18.22 -11.52 -17.97
N LEU A 832 19.51 -11.71 -18.28
CA LEU A 832 20.57 -11.75 -17.28
C LEU A 832 20.82 -10.38 -16.62
N CYS A 833 20.72 -9.28 -17.39
CA CYS A 833 20.85 -7.91 -16.87
C CYS A 833 19.69 -7.44 -15.97
N GLN A 834 18.58 -8.18 -15.88
CA GLN A 834 17.51 -7.88 -14.91
C GLN A 834 17.89 -8.22 -13.46
N ALA A 835 18.95 -9.00 -13.25
CA ALA A 835 19.39 -9.35 -11.91
C ALA A 835 19.89 -8.13 -11.16
N LYS A 836 19.58 -8.08 -9.86
CA LYS A 836 19.98 -6.99 -8.97
C LYS A 836 20.92 -7.54 -7.91
N PRO A 837 21.94 -6.78 -7.47
CA PRO A 837 22.85 -7.21 -6.42
C PRO A 837 22.14 -7.61 -5.13
N SER A 838 21.03 -6.93 -4.79
CA SER A 838 20.19 -7.25 -3.62
C SER A 838 19.54 -8.64 -3.65
N GLU A 839 19.61 -9.35 -4.78
CA GLU A 839 19.09 -10.71 -4.95
C GLU A 839 20.15 -11.79 -4.71
N TYR A 840 21.40 -11.41 -4.39
CA TYR A 840 22.53 -12.31 -4.22
C TYR A 840 23.21 -12.12 -2.86
N ALA A 841 23.66 -13.23 -2.28
CA ALA A 841 24.58 -13.22 -1.14
C ALA A 841 25.88 -12.50 -1.50
N PRO A 842 26.56 -11.83 -0.54
CA PRO A 842 27.78 -11.06 -0.79
C PRO A 842 28.84 -11.81 -1.61
N ALA A 843 29.11 -13.09 -1.29
CA ALA A 843 30.10 -13.92 -1.97
C ALA A 843 29.83 -14.16 -3.47
N HIS A 844 28.59 -14.04 -3.91
CA HIS A 844 28.22 -14.26 -5.31
C HIS A 844 28.13 -12.97 -6.14
N ARG A 845 28.30 -11.80 -5.51
CA ARG A 845 28.18 -10.52 -6.22
C ARG A 845 29.34 -10.26 -7.17
N PRO A 846 30.62 -10.49 -6.78
CA PRO A 846 31.73 -10.24 -7.71
C PRO A 846 31.72 -11.13 -8.96
N PRO A 847 31.53 -12.46 -8.86
CA PRO A 847 31.44 -13.31 -10.06
C PRO A 847 30.30 -12.90 -11.01
N TYR A 848 29.17 -12.44 -10.45
CA TYR A 848 28.05 -11.98 -11.26
C TYR A 848 28.27 -10.58 -11.86
N ALA A 849 29.00 -9.68 -11.16
CA ALA A 849 29.41 -8.40 -11.71
C ALA A 849 30.35 -8.57 -12.92
N ALA A 850 31.32 -9.50 -12.83
CA ALA A 850 32.17 -9.89 -13.95
C ALA A 850 31.36 -10.46 -15.13
N LEU A 851 30.34 -11.29 -14.86
CA LEU A 851 29.41 -11.74 -15.89
C LEU A 851 28.68 -10.55 -16.55
N VAL A 852 28.12 -9.62 -15.77
CA VAL A 852 27.41 -8.44 -16.33
C VAL A 852 28.34 -7.60 -17.19
N ARG A 853 29.62 -7.45 -16.80
CA ARG A 853 30.64 -6.78 -17.61
C ARG A 853 30.84 -7.46 -18.97
N ARG A 854 30.95 -8.80 -19.01
CA ARG A 854 31.04 -9.56 -20.27
C ARG A 854 29.79 -9.37 -21.15
N LEU A 855 28.61 -9.34 -20.54
CA LEU A 855 27.35 -9.06 -21.26
C LEU A 855 27.28 -7.65 -21.85
N VAL A 856 27.95 -6.66 -21.21
CA VAL A 856 28.09 -5.31 -21.79
C VAL A 856 28.95 -5.34 -23.04
N SER A 857 30.10 -6.04 -23.01
CA SER A 857 30.98 -6.18 -24.19
C SER A 857 30.28 -6.87 -25.35
N ALA A 858 29.48 -7.90 -25.07
CA ALA A 858 28.75 -8.68 -26.08
C ALA A 858 27.47 -8.01 -26.60
N ALA A 859 27.12 -6.81 -26.10
CA ALA A 859 25.87 -6.15 -26.47
C ALA A 859 25.99 -5.42 -27.82
N ASP A 860 25.22 -5.88 -28.81
CA ASP A 860 25.09 -5.21 -30.10
C ASP A 860 23.88 -4.27 -30.16
N GLY A 861 24.05 -3.13 -30.83
CA GLY A 861 23.00 -2.13 -31.02
C GLY A 861 22.78 -1.19 -29.82
N PRO A 862 22.34 0.07 -30.07
CA PRO A 862 22.31 1.12 -29.05
C PRO A 862 21.33 0.84 -27.90
N GLY A 863 20.18 0.21 -28.18
CA GLY A 863 19.15 -0.06 -27.17
C GLY A 863 19.53 -1.15 -26.15
N VAL A 864 20.30 -2.16 -26.57
CA VAL A 864 20.78 -3.23 -25.68
C VAL A 864 21.95 -2.72 -24.85
N ARG A 865 22.92 -2.05 -25.48
CA ARG A 865 24.07 -1.40 -24.81
C ARG A 865 23.65 -0.44 -23.70
N PHE A 866 22.63 0.39 -23.94
CA PHE A 866 22.12 1.28 -22.90
C PHE A 866 21.62 0.52 -21.67
N ARG A 867 20.86 -0.57 -21.86
CA ARG A 867 20.30 -1.36 -20.76
C ARG A 867 21.36 -2.16 -20.02
N THR A 868 22.29 -2.79 -20.74
CA THR A 868 23.39 -3.55 -20.14
C THR A 868 24.31 -2.61 -19.36
N SER A 869 24.60 -1.41 -19.87
CA SER A 869 25.36 -0.36 -19.15
C SER A 869 24.64 0.12 -17.89
N LYS A 870 23.31 0.31 -17.94
CA LYS A 870 22.51 0.64 -16.76
C LYS A 870 22.52 -0.49 -15.73
N ALA A 871 22.47 -1.75 -16.18
CA ALA A 871 22.59 -2.90 -15.30
C ALA A 871 23.98 -2.95 -14.66
N PHE A 872 25.06 -2.77 -15.43
CA PHE A 872 26.41 -2.69 -14.90
C PHE A 872 26.56 -1.55 -13.88
N GLY A 873 25.93 -0.39 -14.10
CA GLY A 873 25.88 0.67 -13.09
C GLY A 873 25.32 0.24 -11.73
N ALA A 874 24.44 -0.76 -11.69
CA ALA A 874 23.98 -1.35 -10.43
C ALA A 874 24.96 -2.38 -9.87
N TRP A 875 25.82 -2.99 -10.67
CA TRP A 875 26.77 -4.05 -10.29
C TRP A 875 28.21 -3.57 -10.09
N ALA A 876 28.53 -2.36 -10.54
CA ALA A 876 29.85 -1.75 -10.50
C ALA A 876 30.53 -1.76 -9.10
N PRO A 877 29.82 -1.59 -7.96
CA PRO A 877 30.46 -1.68 -6.65
C PRO A 877 31.11 -3.04 -6.33
N TRP A 878 30.77 -4.10 -7.07
CA TRP A 878 31.29 -5.46 -6.87
C TRP A 878 32.18 -5.94 -8.03
N TYR A 879 32.55 -5.06 -8.97
CA TYR A 879 33.46 -5.42 -10.05
C TYR A 879 34.91 -5.20 -9.61
N GLU A 880 35.81 -6.18 -9.85
CA GLU A 880 37.15 -6.24 -9.23
C GLU A 880 38.31 -6.46 -10.23
N GLU A 881 38.05 -6.55 -11.53
CA GLU A 881 39.06 -6.90 -12.56
C GLU A 881 39.10 -5.86 -13.70
N GLY A 882 40.14 -5.90 -14.55
CA GLY A 882 40.14 -5.17 -15.83
C GLY A 882 40.17 -3.63 -15.77
N PHE A 883 40.51 -3.04 -14.62
CA PHE A 883 40.50 -1.58 -14.44
C PHE A 883 41.51 -0.85 -15.34
N ALA A 884 42.73 -1.36 -15.45
CA ALA A 884 43.81 -0.71 -16.18
C ALA A 884 43.50 -0.60 -17.69
N GLU A 885 42.92 -1.66 -18.27
CA GLU A 885 42.52 -1.70 -19.67
C GLU A 885 41.38 -0.73 -19.97
N ILE A 886 40.40 -0.61 -19.06
CA ILE A 886 39.31 0.36 -19.15
C ILE A 886 39.87 1.79 -19.13
N PHE A 887 40.75 2.09 -18.19
CA PHE A 887 41.31 3.43 -18.04
C PHE A 887 42.19 3.80 -19.24
N ALA A 888 43.04 2.89 -19.70
CA ALA A 888 43.89 3.10 -20.88
C ALA A 888 43.07 3.38 -22.15
N ALA A 889 42.05 2.56 -22.43
CA ALA A 889 41.21 2.72 -23.61
C ALA A 889 40.41 4.04 -23.61
N VAL A 890 39.96 4.50 -22.44
CA VAL A 890 39.24 5.78 -22.34
C VAL A 890 40.20 6.98 -22.42
N ALA A 891 41.40 6.86 -21.84
CA ALA A 891 42.43 7.90 -21.80
C ALA A 891 43.03 8.23 -23.17
N ASP A 892 43.08 7.26 -24.09
CA ASP A 892 43.53 7.45 -25.47
C ASP A 892 42.35 7.89 -26.38
N PRO A 893 42.32 9.14 -26.89
CA PRO A 893 41.27 9.60 -27.80
C PRO A 893 41.21 8.85 -29.13
N ASP A 894 42.31 8.25 -29.56
CA ASP A 894 42.43 7.54 -30.83
C ASP A 894 41.99 6.07 -30.70
N ASP A 895 41.96 5.51 -29.48
CA ASP A 895 41.42 4.18 -29.24
C ASP A 895 39.88 4.17 -29.42
N PRO A 896 39.36 3.47 -30.45
CA PRO A 896 37.92 3.36 -30.68
C PRO A 896 37.19 2.58 -29.56
N ALA A 897 37.89 1.75 -28.78
CA ALA A 897 37.29 1.02 -27.66
C ALA A 897 36.84 1.95 -26.52
N GLY A 898 37.51 3.10 -26.35
CA GLY A 898 37.20 4.08 -25.31
C GLY A 898 35.76 4.62 -25.34
N ASP A 899 35.12 4.66 -26.52
CA ASP A 899 33.71 5.07 -26.63
C ASP A 899 32.76 4.04 -26.00
N GLY A 900 33.12 2.76 -26.06
CA GLY A 900 32.41 1.67 -25.41
C GLY A 900 32.68 1.56 -23.91
N GLU A 901 33.89 1.92 -23.48
CA GLU A 901 34.35 1.83 -22.08
C GLU A 901 33.98 3.06 -21.23
N LEU A 902 33.73 4.22 -21.83
CA LEU A 902 33.36 5.43 -21.11
C LEU A 902 32.11 5.26 -20.19
N PRO A 903 31.00 4.62 -20.63
CA PRO A 903 29.88 4.32 -19.74
C PRO A 903 30.21 3.38 -18.57
N VAL A 904 31.20 2.49 -18.74
CA VAL A 904 31.69 1.57 -17.70
C VAL A 904 32.48 2.38 -16.66
N LEU A 905 33.41 3.24 -17.09
CA LEU A 905 34.12 4.17 -16.20
C LEU A 905 33.14 5.05 -15.42
N HIS A 906 32.12 5.63 -16.07
CA HIS A 906 31.09 6.42 -15.40
C HIS A 906 30.36 5.64 -14.29
N ALA A 907 30.12 4.34 -14.50
CA ALA A 907 29.50 3.48 -13.50
C ALA A 907 30.44 3.23 -12.32
N LEU A 908 31.73 3.00 -12.57
CA LEU A 908 32.75 2.81 -11.53
C LEU A 908 32.94 4.06 -10.67
N VAL A 909 32.98 5.25 -11.27
CA VAL A 909 33.07 6.52 -10.54
C VAL A 909 31.86 6.75 -9.64
N ARG A 910 30.65 6.47 -10.15
CA ARG A 910 29.40 6.58 -9.37
C ARG A 910 29.25 5.51 -8.28
N ALA A 911 29.95 4.39 -8.42
CA ALA A 911 30.03 3.33 -7.43
C ALA A 911 31.06 3.62 -6.34
N GLY A 912 32.00 4.54 -6.59
CA GLY A 912 33.15 4.80 -5.72
C GLY A 912 34.35 3.89 -6.00
N SER A 913 34.26 2.98 -6.98
CA SER A 913 35.32 2.02 -7.32
C SER A 913 36.47 2.60 -8.15
N ALA A 914 36.26 3.77 -8.77
CA ALA A 914 37.30 4.53 -9.47
C ALA A 914 37.23 5.99 -9.02
N GLY A 915 38.35 6.54 -8.55
CA GLY A 915 38.42 7.87 -7.96
C GLY A 915 39.53 8.70 -8.61
N GLU A 916 40.72 8.62 -8.04
CA GLU A 916 41.92 9.31 -8.55
C GLU A 916 42.25 8.89 -9.98
N GLU A 917 42.04 7.61 -10.30
CA GLU A 917 42.28 7.05 -11.62
C GLU A 917 41.39 7.74 -12.69
N ALA A 918 40.18 8.17 -12.31
CA ALA A 918 39.33 8.94 -13.22
C ALA A 918 39.86 10.37 -13.44
N LEU A 919 40.57 10.95 -12.47
CA LEU A 919 41.31 12.20 -12.68
C LEU A 919 42.55 11.98 -13.53
N ASP A 920 43.26 10.86 -13.39
CA ASP A 920 44.40 10.54 -14.26
C ASP A 920 43.96 10.41 -15.73
N VAL A 921 42.83 9.73 -15.98
CA VAL A 921 42.21 9.67 -17.31
C VAL A 921 41.80 11.06 -17.80
N LEU A 922 41.19 11.89 -16.95
CA LEU A 922 40.86 13.28 -17.30
C LEU A 922 42.11 14.09 -17.64
N SER A 923 43.21 13.91 -16.89
CA SER A 923 44.48 14.59 -17.12
C SER A 923 45.07 14.21 -18.47
N ALA A 924 45.08 12.92 -18.80
CA ALA A 924 45.58 12.41 -20.07
C ALA A 924 44.77 12.99 -21.25
N LEU A 925 43.44 13.02 -21.14
CA LEU A 925 42.55 13.58 -22.17
C LEU A 925 42.71 15.10 -22.35
N LEU A 926 43.04 15.83 -21.28
CA LEU A 926 43.31 17.27 -21.36
C LEU A 926 44.69 17.61 -21.93
N ALA A 927 45.63 16.67 -21.85
CA ALA A 927 46.99 16.79 -22.40
C ALA A 927 47.10 16.27 -23.85
N ALA A 928 46.14 15.46 -24.32
CA ALA A 928 46.12 14.94 -25.68
C ALA A 928 45.86 16.02 -26.74
N GLU A 929 46.17 15.70 -28.01
CA GLU A 929 45.88 16.58 -29.14
C GLU A 929 44.37 16.87 -29.22
N MET A 930 44.04 18.12 -29.57
CA MET A 930 42.66 18.59 -29.53
C MET A 930 41.80 17.91 -30.59
N SER A 931 40.91 17.03 -30.14
CA SER A 931 39.90 16.35 -30.96
C SER A 931 38.52 16.41 -30.32
N ASP A 932 37.47 16.21 -31.14
CA ASP A 932 36.09 16.12 -30.64
C ASP A 932 35.92 14.97 -29.64
N ARG A 933 36.63 13.85 -29.83
CA ARG A 933 36.64 12.70 -28.91
C ARG A 933 37.28 13.04 -27.57
N ALA A 934 38.48 13.62 -27.57
CA ALA A 934 39.17 14.02 -26.35
C ALA A 934 38.29 14.98 -25.52
N ARG A 935 37.71 15.99 -26.18
CA ARG A 935 36.83 16.98 -25.57
C ARG A 935 35.54 16.35 -25.01
N SER A 936 34.90 15.48 -25.78
CA SER A 936 33.65 14.82 -25.38
C SER A 936 33.86 13.92 -24.14
N ARG A 937 34.91 13.08 -24.15
CA ARG A 937 35.24 12.18 -23.05
C ARG A 937 35.64 12.95 -21.79
N ALA A 938 36.52 13.96 -21.90
CA ALA A 938 36.92 14.81 -20.77
C ALA A 938 35.72 15.52 -20.13
N THR A 939 34.83 16.07 -20.95
CA THR A 939 33.58 16.71 -20.49
C THR A 939 32.67 15.72 -19.78
N ALA A 940 32.54 14.49 -20.30
CA ALA A 940 31.68 13.47 -19.72
C ALA A 940 32.18 12.99 -18.35
N ILE A 941 33.49 12.76 -18.21
CA ILE A 941 34.12 12.34 -16.94
C ILE A 941 33.96 13.44 -15.89
N ALA A 942 34.31 14.69 -16.23
CA ALA A 942 34.18 15.80 -15.30
C ALA A 942 32.72 16.01 -14.86
N ASN A 943 31.76 15.87 -15.79
CA ASN A 943 30.34 15.92 -15.46
C ASN A 943 29.92 14.79 -14.52
N VAL A 944 30.42 13.57 -14.69
CA VAL A 944 30.05 12.45 -13.81
C VAL A 944 30.55 12.69 -12.39
N ILE A 945 31.78 13.19 -12.23
CA ILE A 945 32.39 13.52 -10.93
C ILE A 945 31.63 14.68 -10.27
N ALA A 946 31.34 15.75 -11.03
CA ALA A 946 30.71 16.95 -10.49
C ALA A 946 29.25 16.75 -10.03
N HIS A 947 28.55 15.74 -10.55
CA HIS A 947 27.16 15.44 -10.19
C HIS A 947 27.03 14.35 -9.11
N LEU A 948 28.14 13.92 -8.51
CA LEU A 948 28.08 13.01 -7.36
C LEU A 948 27.39 13.69 -6.17
N PRO A 949 26.56 12.98 -5.38
CA PRO A 949 25.97 13.56 -4.16
C PRO A 949 27.07 14.02 -3.17
N ALA A 950 26.85 15.08 -2.37
CA ALA A 950 27.90 15.59 -1.48
C ALA A 950 28.45 14.57 -0.47
N GLY A 951 27.59 13.64 -0.02
CA GLY A 951 27.98 12.55 0.87
C GLY A 951 28.70 11.38 0.19
N HIS A 952 28.99 11.47 -1.12
CA HIS A 952 29.69 10.43 -1.86
C HIS A 952 31.22 10.53 -1.65
N ALA A 953 31.92 9.40 -1.52
CA ALA A 953 33.36 9.37 -1.26
C ALA A 953 34.19 10.16 -2.29
N ASN A 954 33.80 10.10 -3.57
CA ASN A 954 34.45 10.82 -4.66
C ASN A 954 33.95 12.26 -4.90
N ALA A 955 32.98 12.77 -4.12
CA ALA A 955 32.49 14.15 -4.29
C ALA A 955 33.60 15.23 -4.16
N PRO A 956 34.61 15.09 -3.26
CA PRO A 956 35.72 16.04 -3.18
C PRO A 956 36.55 16.16 -4.46
N LEU A 957 36.54 15.13 -5.33
CA LEU A 957 37.24 15.15 -6.62
C LEU A 957 36.65 16.19 -7.57
N GLY A 958 35.40 16.63 -7.38
CA GLY A 958 34.76 17.66 -8.20
C GLY A 958 35.57 18.95 -8.27
N ARG A 959 36.08 19.45 -7.13
CA ARG A 959 36.93 20.65 -7.10
C ARG A 959 38.26 20.47 -7.83
N ARG A 960 38.81 19.26 -7.82
CA ARG A 960 40.04 18.94 -8.56
C ARG A 960 39.77 18.90 -10.06
N ALA A 961 38.70 18.25 -10.48
CA ALA A 961 38.26 18.26 -11.89
C ALA A 961 38.01 19.69 -12.40
N VAL A 962 37.39 20.56 -11.59
CA VAL A 962 37.22 21.99 -11.91
C VAL A 962 38.57 22.67 -12.15
N ARG A 963 39.55 22.50 -11.25
CA ARG A 963 40.89 23.10 -11.41
C ARG A 963 41.61 22.59 -12.66
N MET A 964 41.53 21.29 -12.94
CA MET A 964 42.13 20.69 -14.13
C MET A 964 41.53 21.24 -15.42
N LEU A 965 40.19 21.37 -15.48
CA LEU A 965 39.52 21.97 -16.63
C LEU A 965 39.85 23.47 -16.77
N ALA A 966 39.90 24.20 -15.65
CA ALA A 966 40.16 25.64 -15.65
C ALA A 966 41.60 25.99 -16.13
N ALA A 967 42.55 25.06 -15.99
CA ALA A 967 43.92 25.25 -16.49
C ALA A 967 43.98 25.37 -18.02
N ASN A 968 42.96 24.91 -18.75
CA ASN A 968 42.87 25.06 -20.20
C ASN A 968 41.76 26.07 -20.59
N PRO A 969 42.10 27.20 -21.24
CA PRO A 969 41.15 28.25 -21.61
C PRO A 969 39.92 27.79 -22.42
N LEU A 970 40.00 26.65 -23.12
CA LEU A 970 38.93 26.08 -23.94
C LEU A 970 37.90 25.26 -23.14
N TYR A 971 38.24 24.87 -21.91
CA TYR A 971 37.38 24.07 -21.02
C TYR A 971 36.74 24.87 -19.88
N VAL A 972 36.94 26.20 -19.84
CA VAL A 972 36.38 27.08 -18.80
C VAL A 972 34.87 26.94 -18.67
N ALA A 973 34.14 26.77 -19.78
CA ALA A 973 32.69 26.54 -19.75
C ALA A 973 32.32 25.26 -18.99
N GLN A 974 33.05 24.17 -19.21
CA GLN A 974 32.87 22.89 -18.52
C GLN A 974 33.31 22.97 -17.05
N ALA A 975 34.40 23.70 -16.77
CA ALA A 975 34.87 23.94 -15.40
C ALA A 975 33.79 24.63 -14.56
N VAL A 976 33.14 25.65 -15.14
CA VAL A 976 32.05 26.39 -14.50
C VAL A 976 30.82 25.49 -14.30
N GLU A 977 30.45 24.66 -15.28
CA GLU A 977 29.36 23.70 -15.13
C GLU A 977 29.64 22.69 -13.99
N ALA A 978 30.85 22.15 -13.93
CA ALA A 978 31.28 21.23 -12.89
C ALA A 978 31.32 21.90 -11.49
N ALA A 979 31.75 23.16 -11.42
CA ALA A 979 31.81 23.93 -10.17
C ALA A 979 30.40 24.17 -9.60
N VAL A 980 29.44 24.57 -10.43
CA VAL A 980 28.04 24.75 -9.99
C VAL A 980 27.43 23.44 -9.46
N SER A 981 27.66 22.31 -10.14
CA SER A 981 27.09 21.01 -9.73
C SER A 981 27.74 20.44 -8.46
N SER A 982 29.06 20.60 -8.29
CA SER A 982 29.81 20.06 -7.15
C SER A 982 29.80 20.94 -5.90
N ALA A 983 29.32 22.18 -5.99
CA ALA A 983 29.22 23.09 -4.85
C ALA A 983 28.10 22.70 -3.84
N HIS A 984 27.11 21.91 -4.27
CA HIS A 984 26.01 21.39 -3.45
C HIS A 984 25.22 22.46 -2.66
N LEU A 985 25.02 23.63 -3.28
CA LEU A 985 24.47 24.84 -2.66
C LEU A 985 23.02 24.74 -2.16
N THR A 986 22.33 23.62 -2.42
CA THR A 986 20.93 23.37 -2.00
C THR A 986 20.80 22.33 -0.88
N GLU A 987 21.90 21.87 -0.30
CA GLU A 987 21.87 20.91 0.80
C GLU A 987 21.59 21.57 2.17
N ASP A 988 21.07 20.77 3.10
CA ASP A 988 20.75 21.23 4.45
C ASP A 988 22.05 21.54 5.22
N GLY A 989 22.10 22.69 5.90
CA GLY A 989 23.26 23.11 6.70
C GLY A 989 24.33 23.94 5.97
N VAL A 990 24.15 24.24 4.67
CA VAL A 990 25.03 25.17 3.95
C VAL A 990 24.84 26.60 4.48
N THR A 991 25.94 27.23 4.90
CA THR A 991 25.96 28.59 5.44
C THR A 991 25.96 29.66 4.33
N PRO A 992 25.40 30.85 4.57
CA PRO A 992 25.46 31.97 3.62
C PRO A 992 26.90 32.32 3.19
N GLU A 993 27.87 32.20 4.09
CA GLU A 993 29.28 32.48 3.84
C GLU A 993 29.88 31.44 2.88
N ARG A 994 29.52 30.17 3.02
CA ARG A 994 29.91 29.13 2.07
C ARG A 994 29.32 29.39 0.68
N ILE A 995 28.06 29.81 0.59
CA ILE A 995 27.45 30.17 -0.70
C ILE A 995 28.22 31.35 -1.33
N ALA A 996 28.53 32.37 -0.53
CA ALA A 996 29.31 33.52 -0.99
C ALA A 996 30.69 33.11 -1.51
N GLY A 997 31.40 32.23 -0.80
CA GLY A 997 32.71 31.73 -1.21
C GLY A 997 32.67 30.93 -2.52
N GLU A 998 31.69 30.04 -2.71
CA GLU A 998 31.55 29.27 -3.96
C GLU A 998 31.16 30.16 -5.15
N VAL A 999 30.30 31.15 -4.91
CA VAL A 999 29.90 32.12 -5.94
C VAL A 999 31.06 33.05 -6.32
N ALA A 1000 31.88 33.47 -5.36
CA ALA A 1000 33.10 34.24 -5.64
C ALA A 1000 34.12 33.42 -6.45
N ALA A 1001 34.32 32.15 -6.10
CA ALA A 1001 35.18 31.25 -6.88
C ALA A 1001 34.67 31.05 -8.32
N LEU A 1002 33.35 31.05 -8.54
CA LEU A 1002 32.76 31.05 -9.89
C LEU A 1002 33.04 32.35 -10.64
N ALA A 1003 33.00 33.50 -9.96
CA ALA A 1003 33.35 34.79 -10.56
C ALA A 1003 34.84 34.83 -10.97
N ASP A 1004 35.73 34.30 -10.12
CA ASP A 1004 37.16 34.20 -10.43
C ASP A 1004 37.42 33.35 -11.69
N LEU A 1005 36.71 32.22 -11.86
CA LEU A 1005 36.79 31.38 -13.07
C LEU A 1005 36.27 32.09 -14.34
N LEU A 1006 35.39 33.07 -14.18
CA LEU A 1006 34.71 33.76 -15.26
C LEU A 1006 35.27 35.15 -15.56
N HIS A 1007 36.30 35.61 -14.81
CA HIS A 1007 36.81 36.99 -14.82
C HIS A 1007 36.96 37.57 -16.24
N ASP A 1008 37.63 36.83 -17.14
CA ASP A 1008 37.88 37.25 -18.53
C ASP A 1008 36.83 36.73 -19.54
N ARG A 1009 35.64 36.34 -19.08
CA ARG A 1009 34.60 35.65 -19.87
C ARG A 1009 33.18 36.19 -19.64
N PRO A 1010 32.92 37.50 -19.86
CA PRO A 1010 31.63 38.14 -19.57
C PRO A 1010 30.42 37.53 -20.30
N PHE A 1011 30.60 37.10 -21.56
CA PHE A 1011 29.54 36.41 -22.30
C PHE A 1011 29.15 35.05 -21.68
N LEU A 1012 30.14 34.30 -21.20
CA LEU A 1012 29.90 33.01 -20.54
C LEU A 1012 29.24 33.21 -19.18
N ALA A 1013 29.64 34.26 -18.44
CA ALA A 1013 29.02 34.63 -17.17
C ALA A 1013 27.51 34.88 -17.32
N ALA A 1014 27.10 35.64 -18.34
CA ALA A 1014 25.69 35.87 -18.66
C ALA A 1014 24.93 34.57 -18.99
N ARG A 1015 25.55 33.63 -19.74
CA ARG A 1015 24.93 32.35 -20.14
C ARG A 1015 24.72 31.39 -18.96
N VAL A 1016 25.62 31.41 -17.98
CA VAL A 1016 25.59 30.50 -16.82
C VAL A 1016 24.73 31.05 -15.68
N ALA A 1017 24.50 32.37 -15.64
CA ALA A 1017 23.75 33.07 -14.60
C ALA A 1017 22.39 32.39 -14.26
N ASP A 1018 21.61 31.99 -15.28
CA ASP A 1018 20.33 31.31 -15.10
C ASP A 1018 20.47 29.88 -14.51
N ARG A 1019 21.56 29.17 -14.79
CA ARG A 1019 21.84 27.86 -14.18
C ARG A 1019 22.28 28.00 -12.73
N LEU A 1020 23.10 29.01 -12.41
CA LEU A 1020 23.44 29.35 -11.02
C LEU A 1020 22.16 29.64 -10.23
N LEU A 1021 21.24 30.43 -10.79
CA LEU A 1021 19.93 30.69 -10.15
C LEU A 1021 19.11 29.41 -9.94
N ARG A 1022 19.12 28.46 -10.88
CA ARG A 1022 18.45 27.16 -10.72
C ARG A 1022 19.13 26.28 -9.65
N ALA A 1023 20.46 26.33 -9.57
CA ALA A 1023 21.25 25.57 -8.62
C ALA A 1023 21.16 26.12 -7.19
N VAL A 1024 20.84 27.41 -7.03
CA VAL A 1024 20.78 28.11 -5.75
C VAL A 1024 19.33 28.36 -5.28
N GLY A 1025 18.36 28.41 -6.19
CA GLY A 1025 16.95 28.76 -5.92
C GLY A 1025 15.92 27.77 -6.48
N GLY A 1026 16.19 26.46 -6.43
CA GLY A 1026 15.40 25.40 -7.08
C GLY A 1026 13.86 25.45 -6.86
N HIS A 1027 13.11 24.72 -7.69
CA HIS A 1027 11.62 24.65 -7.73
C HIS A 1027 10.93 24.06 -6.47
N ARG A 1028 11.55 24.10 -5.29
CA ARG A 1028 11.01 23.53 -4.04
C ARG A 1028 10.69 24.65 -3.04
N PRO A 1029 9.68 24.48 -2.17
CA PRO A 1029 9.35 25.49 -1.17
C PRO A 1029 10.58 25.80 -0.31
N PRO A 1030 10.88 27.09 -0.05
CA PRO A 1030 12.08 27.50 0.65
C PRO A 1030 12.12 26.94 2.08
N GLN A 1031 13.27 26.40 2.47
CA GLN A 1031 13.57 26.01 3.86
C GLN A 1031 13.98 27.26 4.67
N ALA A 1032 14.03 27.16 6.00
CA ALA A 1032 14.26 28.28 6.93
C ALA A 1032 15.37 29.24 6.48
N GLY A 1033 15.06 30.51 6.23
CA GLY A 1033 16.01 31.55 5.78
C GLY A 1033 15.97 31.91 4.28
N GLY A 1034 15.27 31.13 3.44
CA GLY A 1034 14.88 31.52 2.08
C GLY A 1034 15.97 32.13 1.19
N HIS A 1035 15.57 33.06 0.31
CA HIS A 1035 16.46 33.79 -0.60
C HIS A 1035 17.37 34.81 0.11
N ALA A 1036 17.14 35.10 1.40
CA ALA A 1036 17.97 36.01 2.20
C ALA A 1036 19.39 35.48 2.41
N ARG A 1037 19.60 34.16 2.35
CA ARG A 1037 20.93 33.53 2.44
C ARG A 1037 21.88 33.90 1.28
N LEU A 1038 21.35 34.51 0.20
CA LEU A 1038 22.13 34.93 -0.96
C LEU A 1038 22.70 36.34 -0.82
N LEU A 1039 22.25 37.09 0.18
CA LEU A 1039 22.65 38.47 0.39
C LEU A 1039 24.17 38.63 0.61
N PRO A 1040 24.85 37.79 1.42
CA PRO A 1040 26.31 37.87 1.57
C PRO A 1040 27.06 37.62 0.25
N ALA A 1041 26.58 36.70 -0.59
CA ALA A 1041 27.16 36.43 -1.90
C ALA A 1041 26.98 37.64 -2.85
N ALA A 1042 25.79 38.23 -2.87
CA ALA A 1042 25.51 39.38 -3.71
C ALA A 1042 26.30 40.64 -3.28
N ARG A 1043 26.45 40.88 -1.97
CA ARG A 1043 27.31 41.95 -1.41
C ARG A 1043 28.79 41.73 -1.73
N LEU A 1044 29.29 40.51 -1.53
CA LEU A 1044 30.68 40.15 -1.82
C LEU A 1044 31.02 40.42 -3.30
N LEU A 1045 30.13 40.04 -4.21
CA LEU A 1045 30.32 40.27 -5.64
C LEU A 1045 30.20 41.75 -6.05
N ALA A 1046 29.28 42.51 -5.45
CA ALA A 1046 29.11 43.94 -5.72
C ALA A 1046 30.28 44.80 -5.21
N GLY A 1047 31.09 44.28 -4.28
CA GLY A 1047 32.29 44.95 -3.77
C GLY A 1047 33.57 44.67 -4.57
N ARG A 1048 33.49 43.93 -5.69
CA ARG A 1048 34.65 43.57 -6.52
C ARG A 1048 34.73 44.46 -7.76
N ASP A 1049 35.94 44.87 -8.14
CA ASP A 1049 36.18 45.79 -9.26
C ASP A 1049 36.22 45.07 -10.64
N ASP A 1050 35.21 44.23 -10.90
CA ASP A 1050 35.11 43.50 -12.18
C ASP A 1050 33.67 43.32 -12.68
N ALA A 1051 33.49 43.44 -14.00
CA ALA A 1051 32.18 43.43 -14.65
C ALA A 1051 31.42 42.12 -14.46
N VAL A 1052 32.12 41.00 -14.36
CA VAL A 1052 31.54 39.66 -14.20
C VAL A 1052 30.91 39.51 -12.81
N SER A 1053 31.62 39.94 -11.77
CA SER A 1053 31.11 39.94 -10.40
C SER A 1053 29.85 40.81 -10.28
N HIS A 1054 29.87 42.01 -10.87
CA HIS A 1054 28.70 42.89 -10.88
C HIS A 1054 27.50 42.27 -11.64
N LEU A 1055 27.72 41.62 -12.79
CA LEU A 1055 26.65 40.93 -13.55
C LEU A 1055 26.04 39.74 -12.78
N LEU A 1056 26.87 38.97 -12.06
CA LEU A 1056 26.40 37.89 -11.19
C LEU A 1056 25.65 38.42 -9.97
N ALA A 1057 26.10 39.53 -9.37
CA ALA A 1057 25.41 40.20 -8.26
C ALA A 1057 24.00 40.65 -8.68
N VAL A 1058 23.86 41.31 -9.83
CA VAL A 1058 22.56 41.74 -10.39
C VAL A 1058 21.65 40.54 -10.63
N THR A 1059 22.20 39.42 -11.09
CA THR A 1059 21.44 38.19 -11.31
C THR A 1059 20.87 37.64 -9.99
N LEU A 1060 21.68 37.60 -8.92
CA LEU A 1060 21.21 37.19 -7.59
C LEU A 1060 20.11 38.13 -7.07
N VAL A 1061 20.31 39.45 -7.17
CA VAL A 1061 19.33 40.46 -6.74
C VAL A 1061 18.00 40.35 -7.48
N ARG A 1062 18.04 40.19 -8.81
CA ARG A 1062 16.85 40.02 -9.66
C ARG A 1062 15.99 38.81 -9.26
N ARG A 1063 16.62 37.72 -8.82
CA ARG A 1063 15.92 36.50 -8.41
C ARG A 1063 15.48 36.55 -6.94
N ALA A 1064 16.37 36.97 -6.05
CA ALA A 1064 16.15 36.94 -4.60
C ALA A 1064 15.29 38.10 -4.10
N GLY A 1065 15.41 39.28 -4.70
CA GLY A 1065 14.72 40.51 -4.28
C GLY A 1065 13.19 40.37 -4.23
N PRO A 1066 12.52 39.90 -5.31
CA PRO A 1066 11.07 39.70 -5.33
C PRO A 1066 10.58 38.69 -4.28
N GLU A 1067 11.31 37.58 -4.13
CA GLU A 1067 10.97 36.50 -3.20
C GLU A 1067 11.24 36.88 -1.73
N ALA A 1068 12.23 37.74 -1.47
CA ALA A 1068 12.52 38.30 -0.16
C ALA A 1068 11.59 39.47 0.21
N GLY A 1069 10.74 39.94 -0.71
CA GLY A 1069 9.84 41.07 -0.49
C GLY A 1069 10.55 42.43 -0.43
N TRP A 1070 11.70 42.55 -1.10
CA TRP A 1070 12.54 43.76 -1.17
C TRP A 1070 12.83 44.44 0.18
N PRO A 1071 13.57 43.80 1.12
CA PRO A 1071 14.11 44.48 2.30
C PRO A 1071 15.04 45.63 1.90
N ASP A 1072 15.26 46.60 2.81
CA ASP A 1072 16.13 47.76 2.54
C ASP A 1072 17.56 47.35 2.18
N GLU A 1073 18.05 46.24 2.73
CA GLU A 1073 19.34 45.67 2.36
C GLU A 1073 19.45 45.27 0.88
N TRP A 1074 18.38 44.73 0.30
CA TRP A 1074 18.33 44.34 -1.12
C TRP A 1074 18.07 45.54 -2.03
N ARG A 1075 17.31 46.53 -1.56
CA ARG A 1075 17.09 47.79 -2.29
C ARG A 1075 18.36 48.64 -2.32
N GLY A 1076 19.09 48.71 -1.21
CA GLY A 1076 20.39 49.38 -1.12
C GLY A 1076 21.39 48.76 -2.08
N LEU A 1077 21.53 47.42 -2.05
CA LEU A 1077 22.40 46.70 -2.97
C LEU A 1077 22.00 46.87 -4.45
N LEU A 1078 20.70 46.90 -4.77
CA LEU A 1078 20.24 47.22 -6.13
C LEU A 1078 20.59 48.66 -6.54
N GLY A 1079 20.51 49.61 -5.61
CA GLY A 1079 20.91 51.00 -5.82
C GLY A 1079 22.41 51.13 -6.11
N GLU A 1080 23.25 50.43 -5.35
CA GLU A 1080 24.70 50.34 -5.58
C GLU A 1080 25.00 49.77 -6.98
N LEU A 1081 24.35 48.66 -7.35
CA LEU A 1081 24.55 48.02 -8.65
C LEU A 1081 24.06 48.86 -9.85
N ARG A 1082 23.05 49.71 -9.66
CA ARG A 1082 22.62 50.69 -10.68
C ARG A 1082 23.67 51.79 -10.92
N GLY A 1083 24.47 52.11 -9.91
CA GLY A 1083 25.61 53.01 -9.98
C GLY A 1083 26.93 52.33 -10.37
N SER A 1084 26.89 51.06 -10.81
CA SER A 1084 28.06 50.28 -11.19
C SER A 1084 28.90 51.00 -12.28
N PRO A 1085 30.24 51.02 -12.16
CA PRO A 1085 31.13 51.55 -13.21
C PRO A 1085 31.10 50.72 -14.51
N HIS A 1086 30.57 49.49 -14.44
CA HIS A 1086 30.34 48.62 -15.60
C HIS A 1086 28.92 48.80 -16.15
N VAL A 1087 28.83 49.33 -17.38
CA VAL A 1087 27.58 49.75 -18.02
C VAL A 1087 26.58 48.59 -18.16
N GLU A 1088 27.04 47.40 -18.52
CA GLU A 1088 26.19 46.22 -18.72
C GLU A 1088 25.53 45.75 -17.42
N ALA A 1089 26.25 45.85 -16.29
CA ALA A 1089 25.70 45.55 -14.98
C ALA A 1089 24.73 46.63 -14.50
N GLY A 1090 25.08 47.92 -14.69
CA GLY A 1090 24.21 49.05 -14.39
C GLY A 1090 22.88 49.00 -15.15
N GLN A 1091 22.94 48.71 -16.46
CA GLN A 1091 21.76 48.51 -17.30
C GLN A 1091 20.93 47.30 -16.84
N SER A 1092 21.56 46.14 -16.60
CA SER A 1092 20.83 44.97 -16.13
C SER A 1092 20.20 45.18 -14.74
N ALA A 1093 20.78 46.05 -13.88
CA ALA A 1093 20.22 46.44 -12.59
C ALA A 1093 19.08 47.47 -12.73
N TRP A 1094 19.16 48.33 -13.74
CA TRP A 1094 18.11 49.28 -14.08
C TRP A 1094 16.79 48.57 -14.46
N ASP A 1095 16.90 47.47 -15.21
CA ASP A 1095 15.77 46.64 -15.65
C ASP A 1095 15.10 45.84 -14.51
N VAL A 1096 15.69 45.81 -13.31
CA VAL A 1096 15.09 45.18 -12.14
C VAL A 1096 14.18 46.19 -11.43
N ALA A 1097 12.87 45.98 -11.52
CA ALA A 1097 11.86 46.81 -10.86
C ALA A 1097 11.45 46.20 -9.49
N PRO A 1098 11.83 46.81 -8.36
CA PRO A 1098 11.29 46.41 -7.07
C PRO A 1098 9.81 46.79 -6.98
N ALA A 1099 8.95 45.82 -6.66
CA ALA A 1099 7.55 46.10 -6.38
C ALA A 1099 7.44 46.90 -5.06
N PRO A 1100 6.52 47.88 -4.96
CA PRO A 1100 6.31 48.67 -3.75
C PRO A 1100 5.86 47.84 -2.54
#